data_AF-A0A1I8C8K1-F1
#
_entry.id   AF-A0A1I8C8K1-F1
#
_cell.length_a   1.000
_cell.length_b   1.000
_cell.length_c   1.000
_cell.angle_alpha   90.00
_cell.angle_beta   90.00
_cell.angle_gamma   90.00
#
_symmetry.space_group_name_H-M   'P 1'
#
loop_
_entity.id
_entity.type
_entity.pdbx_description
1 polymer ?
#
loop_
_entity_poly.entity_id
_entity_poly.type
_entity_poly.pdbx_seq_one_letter_code
_entity_poly.pdbx_strand_id
1 'polypeptide(L)'
;MAAFHTGITQKIREAQSTPFLNPEDTSSLKSFKHNKDKPFFSATQLFTEDIKSEPENLQKRIQFNAGCSSSSSDINNLMQFYNDSSDPLVVAQWIKIYEEQRAANQQKKSVPLTTKHLNDLCSSDVNVSSCKFNDSELCLSEEVLNSDSTGYYNNHFANLSKNSGIWQINENMTDSCEDNSDGSTDALNDNRRHSVGIALNRSMDDCRINTLKSCIKNNNALGTHMGKVLSNQMRPYFILLFLVAELCWSAKILITVPQFGGSQIHLLGNVADLLVTAGHDVTVLIFPIDPYVRHMNGTKLAKIIKTPVNQQIADTFDGGMDDFITNMWTQSLGNPISLYFTFSFFRTTFCSNCADLIANKELASQIKEQKFDLMVAEVFDSCSFGLVSKWDIPTTIAIGTNFLNSPIYEILGIRYPVENVPEMFAGYGDTGMNFWERVQNIYFNYALDFFIGGIMRDQQKLFDTTYGYGVANIKEAIANCAYFVTNRQVQENQILILNSFSDILLDFPHPTTSKILEVGGLSIPEAKPLTGFWDEILGRRKFNVLISFGSNAHASRMPQNYKETFLKVFKTFKDVTFILKYELTDDGIADKVENLVISKWIPQNDLLSDSRLSGFVTHGGYNSIIEAAYAGIPVISVGLFGDQERNSIVVQKIKFGRAYSKFDLSDYEALNNAIKEVFFGIEYKQNALRLQQMLLQKPYSAKEVFLRHVEYAAKFGAQENLNMIGRDHNIIERNNLDIMFVVLLITMILLAGMKVCFVKIKSNLFPSRHLNIKKTN
;
A
#
# COMPACT_ATOMS: atom_id res chain seq x y z
N MET A 1 26.26 -3.05 39.44
CA MET A 1 25.36 -3.15 38.28
C MET A 1 24.41 -4.36 38.30
N ALA A 2 24.62 -5.41 39.11
CA ALA A 2 23.65 -6.51 39.24
C ALA A 2 22.54 -6.30 40.31
N ALA A 3 22.54 -5.18 41.03
CA ALA A 3 21.51 -4.81 42.02
C ALA A 3 20.55 -3.71 41.55
N PHE A 4 20.75 -3.16 40.35
CA PHE A 4 19.92 -2.08 39.79
C PHE A 4 18.83 -2.61 38.82
N HIS A 5 18.93 -3.88 38.40
CA HIS A 5 17.97 -4.51 37.48
C HIS A 5 16.84 -5.28 38.19
N THR A 6 16.94 -5.51 39.50
CA THR A 6 15.94 -6.29 40.26
C THR A 6 14.80 -5.43 40.81
N GLY A 7 15.01 -4.11 41.01
CA GLY A 7 14.01 -3.20 41.58
C GLY A 7 12.93 -2.71 40.59
N ILE A 8 13.23 -2.65 39.28
CA ILE A 8 12.29 -2.17 38.26
C ILE A 8 11.32 -3.28 37.83
N THR A 9 11.78 -4.54 37.83
CA THR A 9 10.97 -5.71 37.44
C THR A 9 9.92 -6.07 38.51
N GLN A 10 10.13 -5.69 39.77
CA GLN A 10 9.18 -5.94 40.86
C GLN A 10 8.04 -4.91 40.92
N LYS A 11 8.31 -3.62 40.62
CA LYS A 11 7.25 -2.59 40.52
C LYS A 11 6.34 -2.74 39.29
N ILE A 12 6.82 -3.37 38.22
CA ILE A 12 6.01 -3.68 37.03
C ILE A 12 5.08 -4.89 37.28
N ARG A 13 5.47 -5.83 38.15
CA ARG A 13 4.61 -6.97 38.54
C ARG A 13 3.50 -6.59 39.53
N GLU A 14 3.70 -5.59 40.37
CA GLU A 14 2.67 -5.12 41.32
C GLU A 14 1.60 -4.22 40.65
N ALA A 15 1.90 -3.63 39.49
CA ALA A 15 0.94 -2.87 38.69
C ALA A 15 0.00 -3.77 37.84
N GLN A 16 0.29 -5.07 37.71
CA GLN A 16 -0.49 -6.02 36.91
C GLN A 16 -1.46 -6.88 37.75
N SER A 17 -1.62 -6.60 39.04
CA SER A 17 -2.47 -7.39 39.96
C SER A 17 -3.61 -6.60 40.61
N THR A 18 -4.06 -5.49 40.03
CA THR A 18 -5.34 -4.87 40.42
C THR A 18 -6.48 -5.43 39.56
N PRO A 19 -7.52 -6.03 40.15
CA PRO A 19 -8.56 -6.71 39.40
C PRO A 19 -9.47 -5.69 38.68
N PHE A 20 -9.59 -5.86 37.36
CA PHE A 20 -10.64 -5.23 36.56
C PHE A 20 -12.01 -5.74 37.04
N LEU A 21 -12.91 -4.79 37.31
CA LEU A 21 -14.29 -5.01 37.70
C LEU A 21 -15.04 -5.87 36.67
N ASN A 22 -15.77 -6.86 37.19
CA ASN A 22 -16.60 -7.82 36.47
C ASN A 22 -17.89 -7.13 35.96
N PRO A 23 -18.42 -7.40 34.75
CA PRO A 23 -19.52 -6.63 34.15
C PRO A 23 -20.95 -6.93 34.66
N GLU A 24 -21.15 -7.55 35.83
CA GLU A 24 -22.48 -8.03 36.28
C GLU A 24 -23.06 -7.36 37.53
N ASP A 25 -22.54 -6.21 37.99
CA ASP A 25 -23.14 -5.47 39.12
C ASP A 25 -24.05 -4.31 38.66
N THR A 26 -25.27 -4.64 38.24
CA THR A 26 -26.35 -3.68 37.97
C THR A 26 -27.01 -3.17 39.25
N SER A 27 -26.31 -2.35 40.04
CA SER A 27 -26.93 -1.72 41.23
C SER A 27 -26.57 -0.25 41.51
N SER A 28 -25.65 0.38 40.78
CA SER A 28 -25.25 1.78 41.04
C SER A 28 -25.66 2.83 39.98
N LEU A 29 -26.32 2.44 38.88
CA LEU A 29 -26.78 3.38 37.83
C LEU A 29 -28.24 3.85 37.98
N LYS A 30 -28.66 4.13 39.22
CA LYS A 30 -29.97 4.73 39.53
C LYS A 30 -29.84 6.19 39.97
N SER A 31 -29.26 7.06 39.14
CA SER A 31 -29.37 8.52 39.35
C SER A 31 -29.04 9.38 38.13
N PHE A 32 -29.51 9.03 36.93
CA PHE A 32 -29.58 10.00 35.83
C PHE A 32 -30.91 9.85 35.09
N LYS A 33 -31.96 10.42 35.68
CA LYS A 33 -33.23 10.73 35.01
C LYS A 33 -33.34 12.25 34.91
N HIS A 34 -33.81 12.71 33.74
CA HIS A 34 -34.21 14.08 33.37
C HIS A 34 -33.12 15.03 32.89
N ASN A 35 -32.96 15.12 31.57
CA ASN A 35 -33.34 16.32 30.84
C ASN A 35 -33.63 15.98 29.37
N LYS A 36 -34.90 16.16 28.97
CA LYS A 36 -35.29 16.25 27.57
C LYS A 36 -35.07 17.72 27.14
N ASP A 37 -34.73 17.90 25.87
CA ASP A 37 -34.61 19.17 25.14
C ASP A 37 -33.21 19.82 25.12
N LYS A 38 -32.37 19.40 24.16
CA LYS A 38 -31.41 20.22 23.38
C LYS A 38 -30.66 19.37 22.32
N PRO A 39 -30.26 19.95 21.16
CA PRO A 39 -29.61 19.24 20.06
C PRO A 39 -28.12 18.96 20.33
N PHE A 40 -27.63 17.88 19.73
CA PHE A 40 -26.26 17.33 19.82
C PHE A 40 -25.14 18.36 19.57
N PHE A 41 -24.12 18.38 20.44
CA PHE A 41 -22.85 19.09 20.23
C PHE A 41 -21.65 18.13 20.28
N SER A 42 -20.60 18.49 19.54
CA SER A 42 -19.44 17.71 19.09
C SER A 42 -18.38 17.39 20.17
N ALA A 43 -17.46 16.50 19.79
CA ALA A 43 -16.37 15.84 20.54
C ALA A 43 -15.33 16.70 21.31
N THR A 44 -15.64 17.96 21.63
CA THR A 44 -14.68 18.90 22.24
C THR A 44 -14.69 18.88 23.77
N GLN A 45 -15.66 18.20 24.41
CA GLN A 45 -15.76 18.15 25.87
C GLN A 45 -14.92 17.07 26.56
N LEU A 46 -14.36 16.11 25.82
CA LEU A 46 -13.57 15.01 26.40
C LEU A 46 -12.10 15.37 26.72
N PHE A 47 -11.65 16.59 26.41
CA PHE A 47 -10.26 17.01 26.72
C PHE A 47 -10.17 18.05 27.85
N THR A 48 -11.28 18.65 28.28
CA THR A 48 -11.26 19.76 29.23
C THR A 48 -11.28 19.33 30.70
N GLU A 49 -11.77 18.13 31.04
CA GLU A 49 -11.80 17.67 32.44
C GLU A 49 -10.45 17.08 32.88
N ASP A 50 -9.72 16.40 32.00
CA ASP A 50 -8.42 15.79 32.32
C ASP A 50 -7.27 16.80 32.44
N ILE A 51 -7.40 18.02 31.89
CA ILE A 51 -6.36 19.06 31.96
C ILE A 51 -6.52 19.95 33.21
N LYS A 52 -7.72 20.00 33.82
CA LYS A 52 -7.96 20.75 35.05
C LYS A 52 -7.39 20.08 36.30
N SER A 53 -7.01 18.80 36.23
CA SER A 53 -6.54 18.03 37.38
C SER A 53 -5.02 18.13 37.64
N GLU A 54 -4.20 18.59 36.68
CA GLU A 54 -2.73 18.67 36.85
C GLU A 54 -2.06 19.89 36.16
N PRO A 55 -2.12 21.08 36.77
CA PRO A 55 -1.57 22.33 36.21
C PRO A 55 -0.04 22.31 35.99
N GLU A 56 0.71 21.59 36.84
CA GLU A 56 2.17 21.52 36.77
C GLU A 56 2.69 20.78 35.51
N ASN A 57 1.91 19.81 34.99
CA ASN A 57 2.28 19.06 33.80
C ASN A 57 2.06 19.88 32.52
N LEU A 58 1.09 20.79 32.51
CA LEU A 58 0.88 21.74 31.42
C LEU A 58 2.03 22.75 31.34
N GLN A 59 2.46 23.30 32.49
CA GLN A 59 3.55 24.27 32.57
C GLN A 59 4.89 23.68 32.09
N LYS A 60 5.18 22.43 32.46
CA LYS A 60 6.36 21.69 31.98
C LYS A 60 6.30 21.42 30.47
N ARG A 61 5.14 21.11 29.91
CA ARG A 61 4.97 20.89 28.46
C ARG A 61 5.11 22.18 27.64
N ILE A 62 4.66 23.31 28.19
CA ILE A 62 4.83 24.63 27.55
C ILE A 62 6.33 25.02 27.56
N GLN A 63 7.03 24.88 28.69
CA GLN A 63 8.46 25.16 28.77
C GLN A 63 9.31 24.25 27.87
N PHE A 64 8.95 22.98 27.74
CA PHE A 64 9.70 22.03 26.92
C PHE A 64 9.57 22.30 25.41
N ASN A 65 8.45 22.89 24.97
CA ASN A 65 8.18 23.15 23.56
C ASN A 65 8.58 24.56 23.09
N ALA A 66 8.73 25.53 24.00
CA ALA A 66 9.05 26.93 23.64
C ALA A 66 10.53 27.20 23.33
N GLY A 67 11.45 26.29 23.69
CA GLY A 67 12.89 26.54 23.58
C GLY A 67 13.39 27.62 24.55
N CYS A 68 14.65 27.54 24.97
CA CYS A 68 15.24 28.46 25.96
C CYS A 68 15.39 29.90 25.41
N SER A 69 14.33 30.70 25.37
CA SER A 69 14.44 32.17 25.22
C SER A 69 13.21 33.01 25.64
N SER A 70 12.11 32.41 26.11
CA SER A 70 10.96 33.20 26.59
C SER A 70 11.17 33.69 28.03
N SER A 71 11.01 34.99 28.29
CA SER A 71 11.16 35.55 29.63
C SER A 71 10.12 34.93 30.58
N SER A 72 10.50 34.66 31.83
CA SER A 72 9.63 34.06 32.84
C SER A 72 8.34 34.85 33.08
N SER A 73 8.30 36.13 32.69
CA SER A 73 7.13 37.00 32.83
C SER A 73 6.05 36.71 31.78
N ASP A 74 6.43 36.32 30.56
CA ASP A 74 5.48 36.07 29.47
C ASP A 74 4.69 34.78 29.71
N ILE A 75 5.37 33.74 30.20
CA ILE A 75 4.75 32.46 30.57
C ILE A 75 3.78 32.64 31.75
N ASN A 76 4.13 33.49 32.73
CA ASN A 76 3.27 33.74 33.88
C ASN A 76 2.02 34.55 33.50
N ASN A 77 2.16 35.55 32.62
CA ASN A 77 1.02 36.31 32.10
C ASN A 77 0.09 35.42 31.24
N LEU A 78 0.66 34.49 30.47
CA LEU A 78 -0.08 33.50 29.69
C LEU A 78 -0.89 32.53 30.56
N MET A 79 -0.28 32.02 31.63
CA MET A 79 -0.97 31.14 32.58
C MET A 79 -2.06 31.89 33.35
N GLN A 80 -1.86 33.18 33.64
CA GLN A 80 -2.86 34.02 34.29
C GLN A 80 -4.06 34.30 33.36
N PHE A 81 -3.83 34.59 32.08
CA PHE A 81 -4.91 34.80 31.10
C PHE A 81 -5.75 33.54 30.84
N TYR A 82 -5.12 32.36 30.81
CA TYR A 82 -5.79 31.07 30.68
C TYR A 82 -6.63 30.73 31.92
N ASN A 83 -6.12 31.02 33.12
CA ASN A 83 -6.85 30.77 34.37
C ASN A 83 -8.00 31.75 34.60
N ASP A 84 -7.91 32.98 34.09
CA ASP A 84 -8.94 34.01 34.25
C ASP A 84 -10.05 33.95 33.17
N SER A 85 -9.87 33.18 32.09
CA SER A 85 -10.85 33.06 31.00
C SER A 85 -11.81 31.88 31.20
N SER A 86 -13.04 32.17 31.64
CA SER A 86 -14.12 31.18 31.79
C SER A 86 -14.88 30.85 30.49
N ASP A 87 -14.50 31.42 29.35
CA ASP A 87 -15.16 31.23 28.05
C ASP A 87 -14.42 30.23 27.15
N PRO A 88 -14.99 29.04 26.89
CA PRO A 88 -14.38 28.00 26.04
C PRO A 88 -14.13 28.45 24.59
N LEU A 89 -14.88 29.44 24.09
CA LEU A 89 -14.75 29.92 22.71
C LEU A 89 -13.44 30.70 22.52
N VAL A 90 -13.04 31.47 23.54
CA VAL A 90 -11.79 32.25 23.54
C VAL A 90 -10.59 31.32 23.60
N VAL A 91 -10.67 30.25 24.40
CA VAL A 91 -9.61 29.22 24.50
C VAL A 91 -9.46 28.46 23.18
N ALA A 92 -10.57 28.11 22.52
CA ALA A 92 -10.53 27.40 21.23
C ALA A 92 -9.96 28.26 20.08
N GLN A 93 -10.30 29.55 20.05
CA GLN A 93 -9.72 30.49 19.08
C GLN A 93 -8.22 30.69 19.31
N TRP A 94 -7.77 30.69 20.56
CA TRP A 94 -6.35 30.79 20.89
C TRP A 94 -5.54 29.55 20.49
N ILE A 95 -6.08 28.35 20.71
CA ILE A 95 -5.44 27.09 20.29
C ILE A 95 -5.24 27.08 18.76
N LYS A 96 -6.22 27.61 18.02
CA LYS A 96 -6.13 27.74 16.56
C LYS A 96 -4.99 28.66 16.13
N ILE A 97 -4.88 29.85 16.73
CA ILE A 97 -3.81 30.81 16.43
C ILE A 97 -2.42 30.22 16.78
N TYR A 98 -2.32 29.48 17.88
CA TYR A 98 -1.09 28.81 18.29
C TYR A 98 -0.66 27.69 17.34
N GLU A 99 -1.60 26.85 16.88
CA GLU A 99 -1.34 25.80 15.88
C GLU A 99 -0.96 26.40 14.52
N GLU A 100 -1.57 27.53 14.14
CA GLU A 100 -1.20 28.28 12.92
C GLU A 100 0.22 28.88 13.01
N GLN A 101 0.63 29.41 14.17
CA GLN A 101 2.01 29.89 14.38
C GLN A 101 3.03 28.75 14.44
N ARG A 102 2.68 27.61 15.04
CA ARG A 102 3.51 26.40 15.04
C ARG A 102 3.75 25.88 13.63
N ALA A 103 2.71 25.88 12.80
CA ALA A 103 2.80 25.51 11.38
C ALA A 103 3.66 26.51 10.58
N ALA A 104 3.55 27.81 10.86
CA ALA A 104 4.36 28.85 10.20
C ALA A 104 5.86 28.77 10.58
N ASN A 105 6.17 28.52 11.85
CA ASN A 105 7.56 28.40 12.34
C ASN A 105 8.26 27.12 11.86
N GLN A 106 7.52 26.03 11.59
CA GLN A 106 8.08 24.83 10.97
C GLN A 106 8.43 24.99 9.48
N GLN A 107 7.93 26.04 8.81
CA GLN A 107 8.17 26.30 7.39
C GLN A 107 9.22 27.41 7.10
N LYS A 108 9.86 28.01 8.12
CA LYS A 108 10.81 29.13 7.97
C LYS A 108 10.30 30.28 7.06
N LYS A 109 9.02 30.65 7.17
CA LYS A 109 8.47 31.85 6.50
C LYS A 109 8.09 32.91 7.54
N SER A 110 8.73 34.07 7.47
CA SER A 110 8.35 35.26 8.26
C SER A 110 7.07 35.87 7.69
N VAL A 111 5.99 35.92 8.48
CA VAL A 111 4.78 36.67 8.15
C VAL A 111 4.59 37.78 9.18
N PRO A 112 4.63 39.07 8.80
CA PRO A 112 4.35 40.16 9.74
C PRO A 112 2.84 40.28 9.99
N LEU A 113 2.44 40.28 11.26
CA LEU A 113 1.07 40.55 11.70
C LEU A 113 0.82 42.06 11.73
N THR A 114 0.05 42.60 10.78
CA THR A 114 -0.48 43.97 10.88
C THR A 114 -1.74 44.01 11.74
N THR A 115 -1.85 45.02 12.61
CA THR A 115 -2.91 45.34 13.61
C THR A 115 -4.35 45.31 13.09
N LYS A 116 -4.54 45.20 11.77
CA LYS A 116 -5.83 45.08 11.09
C LYS A 116 -6.55 43.75 11.38
N HIS A 117 -5.82 42.64 11.56
CA HIS A 117 -6.43 41.33 11.85
C HIS A 117 -7.00 41.21 13.28
N LEU A 118 -6.46 41.97 14.24
CA LEU A 118 -6.90 41.93 15.64
C LEU A 118 -8.15 42.79 15.88
N ASN A 119 -8.32 43.88 15.11
CA ASN A 119 -9.49 44.76 15.24
C ASN A 119 -10.74 44.22 14.53
N ASP A 120 -10.59 43.41 13.47
CA ASP A 120 -11.72 42.75 12.79
C ASP A 120 -12.36 41.64 13.67
N LEU A 121 -11.64 41.13 14.68
CA LEU A 121 -12.14 40.14 15.66
C LEU A 121 -12.95 40.75 16.81
N CYS A 122 -12.92 42.08 16.99
CA CYS A 122 -13.68 42.77 18.04
C CYS A 122 -15.06 43.26 17.59
N SER A 123 -15.49 42.92 16.37
CA SER A 123 -16.79 43.34 15.81
C SER A 123 -17.76 42.16 15.69
N SER A 124 -18.01 41.47 16.80
CA SER A 124 -19.20 40.61 16.96
C SER A 124 -19.53 40.44 18.45
N ASP A 125 -20.47 41.27 18.92
CA ASP A 125 -21.36 41.05 20.05
C ASP A 125 -20.80 40.49 21.37
N VAL A 126 -19.72 41.07 21.91
CA VAL A 126 -19.43 41.00 23.35
C VAL A 126 -18.93 42.35 23.86
N ASN A 127 -19.67 42.91 24.81
CA ASN A 127 -19.38 44.18 25.46
C ASN A 127 -18.19 44.00 26.43
N VAL A 128 -16.96 44.16 25.95
CA VAL A 128 -15.74 44.14 26.79
C VAL A 128 -15.07 45.50 26.73
N SER A 129 -15.34 46.34 27.73
CA SER A 129 -14.82 47.71 27.86
C SER A 129 -13.34 47.78 28.32
N SER A 130 -12.46 46.89 27.87
CA SER A 130 -11.04 46.89 28.28
C SER A 130 -10.01 46.66 27.16
N CYS A 131 -10.39 46.67 25.88
CA CYS A 131 -9.42 46.67 24.78
C CYS A 131 -9.01 48.09 24.40
N LYS A 132 -7.92 48.60 25.00
CA LYS A 132 -7.12 49.69 24.44
C LYS A 132 -5.66 49.25 24.39
N PHE A 133 -5.17 48.94 23.20
CA PHE A 133 -3.74 48.84 22.94
C PHE A 133 -3.26 50.20 22.43
N ASN A 134 -2.23 50.77 23.06
CA ASN A 134 -1.59 52.00 22.59
C ASN A 134 -0.61 51.67 21.46
N ASP A 135 -0.61 52.50 20.42
CA ASP A 135 0.38 52.47 19.34
C ASP A 135 1.76 52.86 19.87
N SER A 136 2.68 51.89 19.87
CA SER A 136 4.11 52.18 19.84
C SER A 136 4.81 51.16 18.94
N GLU A 137 5.34 51.66 17.84
CA GLU A 137 6.16 50.95 16.85
C GLU A 137 7.34 50.25 17.52
N LEU A 138 7.60 49.00 17.14
CA LEU A 138 8.88 48.32 17.35
C LEU A 138 9.38 47.88 15.98
N CYS A 139 10.23 48.73 15.39
CA CYS A 139 11.00 48.43 14.20
C CYS A 139 12.07 47.36 14.52
N LEU A 140 12.16 46.32 13.69
CA LEU A 140 13.43 45.68 13.37
C LEU A 140 13.55 45.64 11.85
N SER A 141 14.36 46.56 11.32
CA SER A 141 14.69 46.71 9.91
C SER A 141 15.74 45.68 9.48
N GLU A 142 15.70 45.37 8.18
CA GLU A 142 16.62 44.52 7.43
C GLU A 142 18.09 44.91 7.61
N GLU A 143 18.90 43.99 8.13
CA GLU A 143 20.28 43.80 7.66
C GLU A 143 20.54 42.29 7.60
N VAL A 144 20.67 41.83 6.36
CA VAL A 144 20.69 40.44 5.91
C VAL A 144 22.12 40.12 5.48
N LEU A 145 22.59 38.92 5.86
CA LEU A 145 23.70 38.18 5.26
C LEU A 145 25.09 38.84 5.34
N ASN A 146 25.79 38.64 6.45
CA ASN A 146 27.19 38.18 6.48
C ASN A 146 27.67 38.07 7.93
N SER A 147 27.94 36.83 8.39
CA SER A 147 29.11 36.41 9.18
C SER A 147 28.79 35.22 10.07
N ASP A 148 29.49 34.13 9.79
CA ASP A 148 30.06 33.15 10.73
C ASP A 148 29.16 32.43 11.75
N SER A 149 28.93 31.16 11.46
CA SER A 149 28.78 30.14 12.51
C SER A 149 29.50 28.85 12.13
N THR A 150 30.83 28.85 12.29
CA THR A 150 31.59 27.64 12.60
C THR A 150 31.59 27.44 14.11
N GLY A 151 31.00 26.36 14.61
CA GLY A 151 31.17 25.96 15.99
C GLY A 151 30.12 24.98 16.49
N TYR A 152 30.57 23.76 16.77
CA TYR A 152 29.93 22.69 17.54
C TYR A 152 29.06 21.66 16.82
N TYR A 153 29.51 20.40 16.99
CA TYR A 153 28.96 19.09 16.60
C TYR A 153 29.47 18.47 15.29
N ASN A 154 30.75 18.07 15.32
CA ASN A 154 31.20 16.83 14.67
C ASN A 154 32.17 16.11 15.61
N ASN A 155 31.66 15.13 16.37
CA ASN A 155 32.45 14.12 17.06
C ASN A 155 31.61 12.85 17.18
N HIS A 156 31.63 12.02 16.13
CA HIS A 156 31.64 10.55 16.19
C HIS A 156 31.40 9.98 14.79
N PHE A 157 32.46 9.86 13.99
CA PHE A 157 32.58 8.79 12.99
C PHE A 157 34.07 8.54 12.74
N ALA A 158 34.65 7.75 13.64
CA ALA A 158 35.93 7.09 13.42
C ALA A 158 35.64 5.59 13.27
N ASN A 159 35.64 5.09 12.03
CA ASN A 159 36.27 3.82 11.64
C ASN A 159 35.97 3.50 10.16
N LEU A 160 37.01 2.97 9.49
CA LEU A 160 37.04 2.36 8.15
C LEU A 160 37.30 3.29 6.96
N SER A 161 38.57 3.65 6.76
CA SER A 161 39.34 3.14 5.60
C SER A 161 40.80 3.61 5.68
N LYS A 162 41.61 2.87 6.44
CA LYS A 162 43.07 2.82 6.22
C LYS A 162 43.32 1.85 5.08
N ASN A 163 43.79 2.32 3.93
CA ASN A 163 44.86 1.68 3.16
C ASN A 163 45.22 2.53 1.94
N SER A 164 46.15 3.45 2.14
CA SER A 164 47.24 3.70 1.19
C SER A 164 48.30 4.48 1.95
N GLY A 165 49.25 3.75 2.52
CA GLY A 165 50.53 4.36 2.84
C GLY A 165 51.28 4.61 1.55
N ILE A 166 52.11 5.66 1.52
CA ILE A 166 53.57 5.52 1.65
C ILE A 166 54.31 6.76 1.06
N TRP A 167 55.24 7.31 1.87
CA TRP A 167 56.32 8.33 1.71
C TRP A 167 55.94 9.81 1.43
N GLN A 168 56.05 10.77 2.38
CA GLN A 168 57.25 11.49 2.93
C GLN A 168 58.13 12.12 1.83
N ILE A 169 58.53 13.41 1.87
CA ILE A 169 59.46 14.03 2.83
C ILE A 169 59.23 15.57 2.95
N ASN A 170 59.50 16.08 4.16
CA ASN A 170 59.58 17.47 4.65
C ASN A 170 60.57 18.40 3.92
N GLU A 171 60.32 19.72 3.99
CA GLU A 171 61.25 20.65 4.65
C GLU A 171 60.50 21.91 5.15
N ASN A 172 60.62 22.17 6.45
CA ASN A 172 60.18 23.34 7.19
C ASN A 172 61.20 24.48 7.03
N MET A 173 60.74 25.71 7.29
CA MET A 173 61.35 26.74 8.17
C MET A 173 61.26 28.15 7.53
N THR A 174 60.97 29.24 8.24
CA THR A 174 60.25 29.56 9.49
C THR A 174 60.32 31.09 9.62
N ASP A 175 59.35 31.64 10.35
CA ASP A 175 59.51 32.75 11.29
C ASP A 175 59.56 34.22 10.84
N SER A 176 58.43 34.86 11.20
CA SER A 176 58.28 35.88 12.26
C SER A 176 58.65 37.35 11.96
N CYS A 177 57.66 38.19 12.27
CA CYS A 177 57.86 39.57 12.69
C CYS A 177 57.94 39.59 14.22
N GLU A 178 58.88 40.33 14.78
CA GLU A 178 58.71 41.04 16.05
C GLU A 178 59.68 42.22 16.14
N ASP A 179 59.09 43.36 16.52
CA ASP A 179 59.58 44.34 17.48
C ASP A 179 60.72 45.36 17.21
N ASN A 180 60.26 46.62 17.14
CA ASN A 180 60.47 47.70 18.12
C ASN A 180 61.25 48.97 17.71
N SER A 181 60.47 50.06 17.80
CA SER A 181 60.76 51.37 18.44
C SER A 181 61.80 52.35 17.88
N ASP A 182 61.26 53.56 17.66
CA ASP A 182 61.79 54.89 18.01
C ASP A 182 62.93 55.54 17.21
N GLY A 183 62.72 56.85 16.92
CA GLY A 183 63.80 57.84 16.99
C GLY A 183 64.16 58.59 15.71
N SER A 184 63.31 59.55 15.34
CA SER A 184 63.58 60.90 14.77
C SER A 184 64.95 61.30 14.17
N THR A 185 64.80 62.16 13.15
CA THR A 185 65.56 63.38 12.75
C THR A 185 66.71 63.34 11.72
N ASP A 186 66.42 64.07 10.62
CA ASP A 186 67.22 65.09 9.93
C ASP A 186 68.39 64.76 8.97
N ALA A 187 68.07 64.95 7.69
CA ALA A 187 68.59 65.98 6.77
C ALA A 187 69.98 65.87 6.10
N LEU A 188 69.95 66.30 4.82
CA LEU A 188 70.98 66.98 3.99
C LEU A 188 71.71 66.22 2.85
N ASN A 189 71.34 66.67 1.63
CA ASN A 189 72.17 67.17 0.52
C ASN A 189 73.07 66.26 -0.36
N ASP A 190 72.62 66.14 -1.63
CA ASP A 190 73.18 66.79 -2.83
C ASP A 190 74.55 66.35 -3.39
N ASN A 191 74.59 65.95 -4.69
CA ASN A 191 75.35 66.64 -5.76
C ASN A 191 75.35 65.95 -7.15
N ARG A 192 74.98 66.76 -8.18
CA ARG A 192 75.53 66.94 -9.57
C ARG A 192 75.38 65.83 -10.64
N ARG A 193 74.73 66.06 -11.81
CA ARG A 193 75.11 66.83 -13.06
C ARG A 193 76.46 66.35 -13.66
N HIS A 194 76.66 66.00 -14.95
CA HIS A 194 76.10 66.50 -16.23
C HIS A 194 76.64 65.69 -17.46
N SER A 195 75.78 65.43 -18.48
CA SER A 195 75.94 65.55 -19.98
C SER A 195 77.15 64.94 -20.76
N VAL A 196 77.11 64.49 -22.04
CA VAL A 196 76.12 64.39 -23.16
C VAL A 196 76.76 63.65 -24.37
N GLY A 197 75.94 62.90 -25.16
CA GLY A 197 76.03 62.75 -26.64
C GLY A 197 76.86 61.57 -27.22
N ILE A 198 76.54 60.84 -28.33
CA ILE A 198 75.53 60.80 -29.43
C ILE A 198 75.62 59.36 -30.01
N ALA A 199 74.55 58.59 -30.32
CA ALA A 199 74.01 58.32 -31.68
C ALA A 199 73.01 57.13 -31.56
N LEU A 200 71.69 57.23 -31.78
CA LEU A 200 70.94 57.27 -33.05
C LEU A 200 71.33 56.20 -34.11
N ASN A 201 70.75 54.99 -34.03
CA ASN A 201 69.99 54.34 -35.11
C ASN A 201 69.50 52.93 -34.69
N ARG A 202 68.29 52.82 -34.11
CA ARG A 202 67.58 51.53 -33.93
C ARG A 202 66.07 51.65 -33.61
N SER A 203 65.44 52.80 -33.84
CA SER A 203 64.09 53.09 -33.30
C SER A 203 62.96 53.18 -34.34
N MET A 204 62.97 52.39 -35.42
CA MET A 204 61.83 52.33 -36.35
C MET A 204 61.19 50.95 -36.56
N ASP A 205 61.78 49.86 -36.08
CA ASP A 205 61.19 48.51 -36.19
C ASP A 205 60.45 48.04 -34.93
N ASP A 206 60.80 48.56 -33.74
CA ASP A 206 60.17 48.15 -32.47
C ASP A 206 58.78 48.75 -32.22
N CYS A 207 58.41 49.82 -32.94
CA CYS A 207 57.13 50.51 -32.74
C CYS A 207 55.94 49.84 -33.47
N ARG A 208 56.19 48.96 -34.45
CA ARG A 208 55.14 48.21 -35.15
C ARG A 208 54.86 46.84 -34.52
N ILE A 209 55.87 46.21 -33.90
CA ILE A 209 55.73 44.88 -33.31
C ILE A 209 55.06 44.93 -31.92
N ASN A 210 55.35 45.95 -31.11
CA ASN A 210 54.79 46.07 -29.77
C ASN A 210 53.30 46.47 -29.77
N THR A 211 52.86 47.26 -30.76
CA THR A 211 51.46 47.64 -30.94
C THR A 211 50.60 46.45 -31.40
N LEU A 212 51.13 45.60 -32.28
CA LEU A 212 50.43 44.37 -32.72
C LEU A 212 50.33 43.31 -31.61
N LYS A 213 51.39 43.15 -30.80
CA LYS A 213 51.39 42.25 -29.63
C LYS A 213 50.43 42.71 -28.54
N SER A 214 50.28 44.02 -28.33
CA SER A 214 49.28 44.57 -27.39
C SER A 214 47.84 44.35 -27.86
N CYS A 215 47.55 44.55 -29.15
CA CYS A 215 46.21 44.27 -29.72
C CYS A 215 45.84 42.79 -29.70
N ILE A 216 46.77 41.87 -29.99
CA ILE A 216 46.50 40.41 -29.94
C ILE A 216 46.34 39.92 -28.49
N LYS A 217 47.12 40.46 -27.54
CA LYS A 217 47.00 40.12 -26.12
C LYS A 217 45.70 40.66 -25.51
N ASN A 218 45.25 41.86 -25.91
CA ASN A 218 43.98 42.43 -25.47
C ASN A 218 42.76 41.76 -26.13
N ASN A 219 42.84 41.33 -27.39
CA ASN A 219 41.76 40.55 -28.03
C ASN A 219 41.63 39.13 -27.46
N ASN A 220 42.76 38.47 -27.14
CA ASN A 220 42.73 37.16 -26.48
C ASN A 220 42.28 37.26 -25.02
N ALA A 221 42.59 38.35 -24.31
CA ALA A 221 42.08 38.64 -22.97
C ALA A 221 40.58 38.99 -22.98
N LEU A 222 40.09 39.77 -23.96
CA LEU A 222 38.66 40.03 -24.12
C LEU A 222 37.90 38.75 -24.49
N GLY A 223 38.44 37.91 -25.38
CA GLY A 223 37.82 36.63 -25.75
C GLY A 223 37.77 35.61 -24.60
N THR A 224 38.82 35.54 -23.77
CA THR A 224 38.82 34.69 -22.56
C THR A 224 37.99 35.25 -21.42
N HIS A 225 37.87 36.58 -21.29
CA HIS A 225 37.02 37.22 -20.30
C HIS A 225 35.54 37.20 -20.71
N MET A 226 35.19 37.43 -21.98
CA MET A 226 33.84 37.20 -22.52
C MET A 226 33.48 35.72 -22.47
N GLY A 227 34.39 34.80 -22.80
CA GLY A 227 34.17 33.37 -22.68
C GLY A 227 33.90 32.91 -21.24
N LYS A 228 34.63 33.44 -20.25
CA LYS A 228 34.40 33.18 -18.82
C LYS A 228 33.14 33.86 -18.27
N VAL A 229 32.79 35.05 -18.74
CA VAL A 229 31.56 35.75 -18.35
C VAL A 229 30.34 35.07 -18.97
N LEU A 230 30.40 34.66 -20.25
CA LEU A 230 29.36 33.86 -20.91
C LEU A 230 29.25 32.48 -20.27
N SER A 231 30.36 31.81 -19.91
CA SER A 231 30.28 30.53 -19.21
C SER A 231 29.68 30.68 -17.82
N ASN A 232 30.04 31.73 -17.06
CA ASN A 232 29.49 31.97 -15.73
C ASN A 232 28.05 32.46 -15.74
N GLN A 233 27.62 33.19 -16.78
CA GLN A 233 26.22 33.58 -16.95
C GLN A 233 25.36 32.46 -17.53
N MET A 234 25.90 31.58 -18.37
CA MET A 234 25.16 30.40 -18.86
C MET A 234 25.14 29.24 -17.86
N ARG A 235 26.11 29.15 -16.94
CA ARG A 235 26.16 28.12 -15.89
C ARG A 235 24.88 28.01 -15.05
N PRO A 236 24.26 29.09 -14.53
CA PRO A 236 23.00 29.00 -13.82
C PRO A 236 21.86 28.53 -14.72
N TYR A 237 21.86 28.86 -16.02
CA TYR A 237 20.87 28.33 -16.96
C TYR A 237 21.10 26.86 -17.27
N PHE A 238 22.34 26.39 -17.40
CA PHE A 238 22.63 24.97 -17.57
C PHE A 238 22.33 24.18 -16.29
N ILE A 239 22.61 24.72 -15.12
CA ILE A 239 22.24 24.10 -13.84
C ILE A 239 20.71 24.08 -13.70
N LEU A 240 20.02 25.17 -14.03
CA LEU A 240 18.56 25.21 -14.05
C LEU A 240 17.99 24.24 -15.08
N LEU A 241 18.58 24.12 -16.27
CA LEU A 241 18.15 23.19 -17.32
C LEU A 241 18.41 21.73 -16.91
N PHE A 242 19.50 21.46 -16.20
CA PHE A 242 19.81 20.14 -15.67
C PHE A 242 18.89 19.79 -14.48
N LEU A 243 18.61 20.74 -13.60
CA LEU A 243 17.62 20.59 -12.52
C LEU A 243 16.21 20.41 -13.07
N VAL A 244 15.84 21.14 -14.13
CA VAL A 244 14.56 20.97 -14.84
C VAL A 244 14.52 19.63 -15.57
N ALA A 245 15.63 19.17 -16.15
CA ALA A 245 15.72 17.85 -16.78
C ALA A 245 15.60 16.70 -15.75
N GLU A 246 16.18 16.85 -14.55
CA GLU A 246 15.99 15.89 -13.46
C GLU A 246 14.56 15.94 -12.88
N LEU A 247 13.87 17.08 -12.95
CA LEU A 247 12.45 17.21 -12.60
C LEU A 247 11.50 16.61 -13.67
N CYS A 248 12.01 16.20 -14.84
CA CYS A 248 11.23 15.63 -15.95
C CYS A 248 11.52 14.14 -16.18
N TRP A 249 11.87 13.38 -15.14
CA TRP A 249 12.04 11.94 -15.30
C TRP A 249 10.67 11.26 -15.55
N SER A 250 10.56 10.57 -16.69
CA SER A 250 9.39 9.80 -17.08
C SER A 250 9.84 8.41 -17.51
N ALA A 251 9.41 7.38 -16.78
CA ALA A 251 9.57 6.00 -17.21
C ALA A 251 8.62 5.67 -18.37
N LYS A 252 9.07 4.81 -19.27
CA LYS A 252 8.23 4.20 -20.30
C LYS A 252 7.79 2.82 -19.85
N ILE A 253 6.51 2.67 -19.55
CA ILE A 253 5.96 1.52 -18.83
C ILE A 253 4.99 0.74 -19.74
N LEU A 254 5.19 -0.57 -19.85
CA LEU A 254 4.25 -1.49 -20.48
C LEU A 254 3.37 -2.15 -19.43
N ILE A 255 2.06 -2.16 -19.61
CA ILE A 255 1.12 -2.89 -18.74
C ILE A 255 0.42 -3.95 -19.57
N THR A 256 0.47 -5.21 -19.15
CA THR A 256 -0.18 -6.31 -19.86
C THR A 256 -1.49 -6.68 -19.19
N VAL A 257 -2.58 -6.72 -19.94
CA VAL A 257 -3.94 -6.94 -19.44
C VAL A 257 -4.60 -8.14 -20.13
N PRO A 258 -4.73 -9.29 -19.45
CA PRO A 258 -5.67 -10.32 -19.86
C PRO A 258 -7.10 -9.80 -19.75
N GLN A 259 -7.79 -9.66 -20.88
CA GLN A 259 -9.18 -9.23 -20.90
C GLN A 259 -10.11 -10.41 -20.59
N PHE A 260 -9.96 -10.99 -19.40
CA PHE A 260 -10.68 -12.17 -18.93
C PHE A 260 -11.78 -11.83 -17.89
N GLY A 261 -11.61 -10.76 -17.11
CA GLY A 261 -12.59 -10.38 -16.09
C GLY A 261 -12.60 -8.88 -15.84
N GLY A 262 -13.79 -8.34 -15.57
CA GLY A 262 -13.99 -6.91 -15.38
C GLY A 262 -13.12 -6.34 -14.25
N SER A 263 -12.96 -7.09 -13.14
CA SER A 263 -12.14 -6.66 -12.01
C SER A 263 -10.66 -6.49 -12.37
N GLN A 264 -10.08 -7.41 -13.13
CA GLN A 264 -8.68 -7.33 -13.59
C GLN A 264 -8.49 -6.16 -14.54
N ILE A 265 -9.41 -6.00 -15.49
CA ILE A 265 -9.37 -4.92 -16.49
C ILE A 265 -9.46 -3.55 -15.81
N HIS A 266 -10.37 -3.39 -14.84
CA HIS A 266 -10.51 -2.14 -14.09
C HIS A 266 -9.28 -1.84 -13.23
N LEU A 267 -8.73 -2.83 -12.52
CA LEU A 267 -7.54 -2.63 -11.69
C LEU A 267 -6.35 -2.18 -12.54
N LEU A 268 -5.98 -2.95 -13.55
CA LEU A 268 -4.80 -2.66 -14.37
C LEU A 268 -4.99 -1.39 -15.20
N GLY A 269 -6.23 -1.10 -15.62
CA GLY A 269 -6.59 0.17 -16.25
C GLY A 269 -6.42 1.38 -15.34
N ASN A 270 -6.84 1.27 -14.08
CA ASN A 270 -6.66 2.34 -13.08
C ASN A 270 -5.19 2.50 -12.69
N VAL A 271 -4.43 1.41 -12.59
CA VAL A 271 -2.96 1.45 -12.43
C VAL A 271 -2.30 2.16 -13.60
N ALA A 272 -2.76 1.91 -14.83
CA ALA A 272 -2.28 2.62 -16.01
C ALA A 272 -2.54 4.12 -15.93
N ASP A 273 -3.80 4.52 -15.65
CA ASP A 273 -4.20 5.91 -15.54
C ASP A 273 -3.46 6.64 -14.40
N LEU A 274 -3.18 5.93 -13.31
CA LEU A 274 -2.41 6.42 -12.18
C LEU A 274 -0.98 6.79 -12.59
N LEU A 275 -0.31 5.89 -13.32
CA LEU A 275 1.05 6.09 -13.80
C LEU A 275 1.12 7.19 -14.86
N VAL A 276 0.11 7.31 -15.72
CA VAL A 276 -0.01 8.44 -16.67
C VAL A 276 -0.15 9.76 -15.92
N THR A 277 -1.00 9.81 -14.90
CA THR A 277 -1.21 11.01 -14.07
C THR A 277 0.04 11.40 -13.29
N ALA A 278 0.89 10.43 -12.94
CA ALA A 278 2.20 10.65 -12.34
C ALA A 278 3.27 11.15 -13.33
N GLY A 279 2.95 11.25 -14.62
CA GLY A 279 3.83 11.80 -15.65
C GLY A 279 4.64 10.76 -16.43
N HIS A 280 4.30 9.47 -16.37
CA HIS A 280 4.97 8.41 -17.12
C HIS A 280 4.35 8.15 -18.50
N ASP A 281 5.15 7.63 -19.44
CA ASP A 281 4.66 7.16 -20.75
C ASP A 281 4.17 5.71 -20.65
N VAL A 282 2.86 5.54 -20.54
CA VAL A 282 2.25 4.22 -20.30
C VAL A 282 1.56 3.68 -21.56
N THR A 283 1.88 2.44 -21.89
CA THR A 283 1.20 1.65 -22.92
C THR A 283 0.57 0.40 -22.31
N VAL A 284 -0.70 0.17 -22.60
CA VAL A 284 -1.47 -0.99 -22.16
C VAL A 284 -1.63 -1.96 -23.32
N LEU A 285 -1.05 -3.16 -23.18
CA LEU A 285 -1.22 -4.28 -24.09
C LEU A 285 -2.40 -5.14 -23.62
N ILE A 286 -3.50 -5.11 -24.38
CA ILE A 286 -4.72 -5.84 -24.09
C ILE A 286 -4.81 -7.06 -25.01
N PHE A 287 -4.97 -8.25 -24.42
CA PHE A 287 -5.26 -9.47 -25.16
C PHE A 287 -6.68 -9.97 -24.83
N PRO A 288 -7.61 -9.96 -25.81
CA PRO A 288 -9.01 -10.25 -25.60
C PRO A 288 -9.26 -11.74 -25.35
N ILE A 289 -9.78 -12.09 -24.17
CA ILE A 289 -10.12 -13.47 -23.80
C ILE A 289 -11.64 -13.62 -23.71
N ASP A 290 -12.27 -13.06 -22.67
CA ASP A 290 -13.69 -13.23 -22.38
C ASP A 290 -14.56 -12.29 -23.24
N PRO A 291 -15.46 -12.82 -24.10
CA PRO A 291 -16.33 -12.05 -24.97
C PRO A 291 -17.21 -11.04 -24.25
N TYR A 292 -17.65 -11.33 -23.02
CA TYR A 292 -18.56 -10.45 -22.27
C TYR A 292 -17.90 -9.15 -21.83
N VAL A 293 -16.57 -9.14 -21.69
CA VAL A 293 -15.80 -7.95 -21.26
C VAL A 293 -14.92 -7.37 -22.36
N ARG A 294 -14.95 -7.90 -23.59
CA ARG A 294 -14.14 -7.42 -24.75
C ARG A 294 -14.31 -5.94 -25.07
N HIS A 295 -15.44 -5.35 -24.70
CA HIS A 295 -15.73 -3.93 -24.89
C HIS A 295 -15.04 -3.02 -23.86
N MET A 296 -14.54 -3.58 -22.75
CA MET A 296 -13.93 -2.81 -21.65
C MET A 296 -12.43 -2.63 -21.88
N ASN A 297 -11.93 -1.41 -22.00
CA ASN A 297 -10.48 -1.16 -22.07
C ASN A 297 -9.82 -1.01 -20.69
N GLY A 298 -10.60 -0.70 -19.65
CA GLY A 298 -10.10 -0.43 -18.30
C GLY A 298 -9.54 1.00 -18.15
N THR A 299 -8.49 1.32 -18.89
CA THR A 299 -7.81 2.64 -18.89
C THR A 299 -8.58 3.70 -19.67
N LYS A 300 -8.46 4.96 -19.24
CA LYS A 300 -8.99 6.15 -19.93
C LYS A 300 -7.90 7.05 -20.50
N LEU A 301 -6.66 6.96 -20.00
CA LEU A 301 -5.58 7.88 -20.30
C LEU A 301 -4.40 7.25 -21.07
N ALA A 302 -4.13 5.96 -20.87
CA ALA A 302 -2.95 5.30 -21.45
C ALA A 302 -3.12 4.93 -22.92
N LYS A 303 -1.99 4.76 -23.63
CA LYS A 303 -1.96 4.27 -25.01
C LYS A 303 -2.38 2.80 -25.03
N ILE A 304 -3.17 2.37 -26.00
CA ILE A 304 -3.66 0.98 -26.07
C ILE A 304 -3.09 0.28 -27.31
N ILE A 305 -2.53 -0.91 -27.08
CA ILE A 305 -2.26 -1.90 -28.12
C ILE A 305 -3.19 -3.08 -27.84
N LYS A 306 -4.04 -3.45 -28.79
CA LYS A 306 -4.99 -4.56 -28.62
C LYS A 306 -4.71 -5.65 -29.64
N THR A 307 -4.51 -6.87 -29.18
CA THR A 307 -4.31 -8.01 -30.09
C THR A 307 -5.64 -8.48 -30.69
N PRO A 308 -5.61 -9.17 -31.85
CA PRO A 308 -6.80 -9.83 -32.39
C PRO A 308 -7.35 -10.88 -31.40
N VAL A 309 -8.64 -11.20 -31.57
CA VAL A 309 -9.29 -12.29 -30.82
C VAL A 309 -8.79 -13.63 -31.37
N ASN A 310 -8.35 -14.50 -30.48
CA ASN A 310 -8.05 -15.89 -30.82
C ASN A 310 -9.35 -16.65 -31.10
N GLN A 311 -9.47 -17.23 -32.29
CA GLN A 311 -10.68 -17.95 -32.71
C GLN A 311 -10.94 -19.21 -31.87
N GLN A 312 -9.90 -19.96 -31.51
CA GLN A 312 -10.01 -21.12 -30.62
C GLN A 312 -10.52 -20.74 -29.22
N ILE A 313 -10.13 -19.56 -28.71
CA ILE A 313 -10.68 -19.02 -27.46
C ILE A 313 -12.15 -18.67 -27.64
N ALA A 314 -12.53 -18.03 -28.75
CA ALA A 314 -13.93 -17.73 -29.03
C ALA A 314 -14.79 -19.02 -29.06
N ASP A 315 -14.34 -20.05 -29.78
CA ASP A 315 -15.03 -21.34 -29.87
C ASP A 315 -15.15 -22.05 -28.51
N THR A 316 -14.10 -21.95 -27.68
CA THR A 316 -14.09 -22.51 -26.31
C THR A 316 -15.12 -21.83 -25.41
N PHE A 317 -15.30 -20.52 -25.54
CA PHE A 317 -16.27 -19.76 -24.76
C PHE A 317 -17.71 -19.98 -25.23
N ASP A 318 -17.94 -20.10 -26.55
CA ASP A 318 -19.28 -20.34 -27.11
C ASP A 318 -19.88 -21.68 -26.62
N GLY A 319 -19.05 -22.70 -26.39
CA GLY A 319 -19.50 -24.00 -25.88
C GLY A 319 -19.50 -24.16 -24.35
N GLY A 320 -18.68 -23.40 -23.61
CA GLY A 320 -18.40 -23.66 -22.20
C GLY A 320 -18.84 -22.56 -21.20
N MET A 321 -19.02 -21.31 -21.65
CA MET A 321 -19.25 -20.19 -20.74
C MET A 321 -20.66 -20.18 -20.14
N ASP A 322 -21.67 -20.57 -20.91
CA ASP A 322 -23.05 -20.64 -20.43
C ASP A 322 -23.22 -21.71 -19.33
N ASP A 323 -22.56 -22.85 -19.53
CA ASP A 323 -22.47 -23.91 -18.52
C ASP A 323 -21.70 -23.41 -17.29
N PHE A 324 -20.56 -22.73 -17.48
CA PHE A 324 -19.79 -22.15 -16.38
C PHE A 324 -20.65 -21.18 -15.54
N ILE A 325 -21.31 -20.20 -16.16
CA ILE A 325 -22.16 -19.21 -15.47
C ILE A 325 -23.30 -19.88 -14.71
N THR A 326 -23.94 -20.88 -15.31
CA THR A 326 -25.04 -21.61 -14.68
C THR A 326 -24.54 -22.44 -13.49
N ASN A 327 -23.41 -23.14 -13.68
CA ASN A 327 -22.81 -24.02 -12.69
C ASN A 327 -22.24 -23.27 -11.48
N MET A 328 -21.83 -22.01 -11.61
CA MET A 328 -21.35 -21.19 -10.48
C MET A 328 -22.39 -21.07 -9.35
N TRP A 329 -23.69 -21.10 -9.69
CA TRP A 329 -24.77 -21.01 -8.71
C TRP A 329 -25.00 -22.30 -7.91
N THR A 330 -24.71 -23.46 -8.50
CA THR A 330 -25.15 -24.76 -7.97
C THR A 330 -24.03 -25.74 -7.67
N GLN A 331 -22.83 -25.56 -8.23
CA GLN A 331 -21.72 -26.48 -8.00
C GLN A 331 -20.91 -26.10 -6.74
N SER A 332 -20.50 -27.10 -5.97
CA SER A 332 -19.61 -26.90 -4.83
C SER A 332 -18.17 -26.68 -5.28
N LEU A 333 -17.50 -25.67 -4.70
CA LEU A 333 -16.07 -25.44 -4.91
C LEU A 333 -15.20 -26.52 -4.25
N GLY A 334 -15.78 -27.38 -3.40
CA GLY A 334 -15.12 -28.56 -2.85
C GLY A 334 -15.08 -29.77 -3.79
N ASN A 335 -15.88 -29.78 -4.86
CA ASN A 335 -15.99 -30.95 -5.72
C ASN A 335 -14.79 -31.08 -6.69
N PRO A 336 -14.00 -32.17 -6.65
CA PRO A 336 -12.80 -32.32 -7.47
C PRO A 336 -13.08 -32.41 -8.97
N ILE A 337 -14.22 -32.98 -9.38
CA ILE A 337 -14.60 -33.12 -10.78
C ILE A 337 -14.95 -31.74 -11.36
N SER A 338 -15.77 -30.96 -10.65
CA SER A 338 -16.12 -29.59 -11.01
C SER A 338 -14.90 -28.68 -11.12
N LEU A 339 -13.99 -28.76 -10.14
CA LEU A 339 -12.74 -28.01 -10.15
C LEU A 339 -11.87 -28.42 -11.34
N TYR A 340 -11.73 -29.72 -11.62
CA TYR A 340 -10.94 -30.20 -12.76
C TYR A 340 -11.41 -29.62 -14.09
N PHE A 341 -12.73 -29.65 -14.37
CA PHE A 341 -13.27 -29.08 -15.60
C PHE A 341 -13.06 -27.57 -15.68
N THR A 342 -13.28 -26.86 -14.58
CA THR A 342 -13.02 -25.41 -14.48
C THR A 342 -11.55 -25.10 -14.77
N PHE A 343 -10.63 -25.80 -14.10
CA PHE A 343 -9.19 -25.61 -14.29
C PHE A 343 -8.73 -25.96 -15.71
N SER A 344 -9.31 -27.00 -16.32
CA SER A 344 -9.02 -27.38 -17.69
C SER A 344 -9.43 -26.30 -18.70
N PHE A 345 -10.63 -25.71 -18.53
CA PHE A 345 -11.12 -24.60 -19.33
C PHE A 345 -10.14 -23.41 -19.29
N PHE A 346 -9.73 -23.01 -18.09
CA PHE A 346 -8.80 -21.92 -17.88
C PHE A 346 -7.40 -22.20 -18.42
N ARG A 347 -6.83 -23.38 -18.13
CA ARG A 347 -5.51 -23.78 -18.65
C ARG A 347 -5.46 -23.76 -20.16
N THR A 348 -6.47 -24.33 -20.82
CA THR A 348 -6.57 -24.33 -22.28
C THR A 348 -6.63 -22.90 -22.81
N THR A 349 -7.50 -22.06 -22.23
CA THR A 349 -7.68 -20.67 -22.63
C THR A 349 -6.38 -19.85 -22.53
N PHE A 350 -5.71 -19.87 -21.37
CA PHE A 350 -4.48 -19.10 -21.16
C PHE A 350 -3.29 -19.64 -21.95
N CYS A 351 -3.22 -20.95 -22.20
CA CYS A 351 -2.19 -21.52 -23.07
C CYS A 351 -2.40 -21.13 -24.54
N SER A 352 -3.63 -21.19 -25.05
CA SER A 352 -3.94 -20.76 -26.42
C SER A 352 -3.64 -19.27 -26.61
N ASN A 353 -4.01 -18.43 -25.63
CA ASN A 353 -3.67 -17.01 -25.66
C ASN A 353 -2.14 -16.80 -25.71
N CYS A 354 -1.40 -17.55 -24.89
CA CYS A 354 0.06 -17.45 -24.88
C CYS A 354 0.70 -17.89 -26.19
N ALA A 355 0.15 -18.91 -26.88
CA ALA A 355 0.62 -19.36 -28.18
C ALA A 355 0.51 -18.26 -29.25
N ASP A 356 -0.59 -17.52 -29.26
CA ASP A 356 -0.76 -16.41 -30.19
C ASP A 356 0.22 -15.26 -29.91
N LEU A 357 0.42 -14.91 -28.63
CA LEU A 357 1.37 -13.88 -28.24
C LEU A 357 2.80 -14.26 -28.64
N ILE A 358 3.18 -15.52 -28.46
CA ILE A 358 4.49 -16.05 -28.88
C ILE A 358 4.64 -16.05 -30.41
N ALA A 359 3.58 -16.39 -31.15
CA ALA A 359 3.61 -16.45 -32.61
C ALA A 359 3.64 -15.08 -33.28
N ASN A 360 3.17 -14.03 -32.59
CA ASN A 360 3.03 -12.68 -33.15
C ASN A 360 4.36 -11.91 -33.21
N LYS A 361 5.12 -12.12 -34.29
CA LYS A 361 6.41 -11.45 -34.54
C LYS A 361 6.31 -9.94 -34.78
N GLU A 362 5.19 -9.48 -35.34
CA GLU A 362 4.94 -8.06 -35.57
C GLU A 362 4.77 -7.32 -34.23
N LEU A 363 3.94 -7.85 -33.34
CA LEU A 363 3.78 -7.35 -31.99
C LEU A 363 5.12 -7.36 -31.23
N ALA A 364 5.87 -8.46 -31.29
CA ALA A 364 7.17 -8.54 -30.62
C ALA A 364 8.15 -7.45 -31.12
N SER A 365 8.15 -7.17 -32.43
CA SER A 365 8.98 -6.11 -33.02
C SER A 365 8.51 -4.73 -32.57
N GLN A 366 7.20 -4.49 -32.61
CA GLN A 366 6.58 -3.24 -32.14
C GLN A 366 6.92 -2.95 -30.68
N ILE A 367 6.85 -3.95 -29.79
CA ILE A 367 7.17 -3.79 -28.37
C ILE A 367 8.67 -3.49 -28.16
N LYS A 368 9.56 -4.21 -28.86
CA LYS A 368 11.02 -3.95 -28.81
C LYS A 368 11.38 -2.54 -29.25
N GLU A 369 10.78 -2.07 -30.33
CA GLU A 369 11.02 -0.72 -30.86
C GLU A 369 10.64 0.38 -29.85
N GLN A 370 9.66 0.11 -28.98
CA GLN A 370 9.27 1.08 -27.95
C GLN A 370 10.35 1.26 -26.86
N LYS A 371 11.19 0.25 -26.58
CA LYS A 371 12.21 0.27 -25.51
C LYS A 371 11.61 0.64 -24.15
N PHE A 372 10.74 -0.21 -23.62
CA PHE A 372 10.14 -0.01 -22.30
C PHE A 372 11.16 -0.19 -21.18
N ASP A 373 11.12 0.67 -20.17
CA ASP A 373 11.98 0.62 -18.99
C ASP A 373 11.48 -0.41 -17.96
N LEU A 374 10.16 -0.66 -17.94
CA LEU A 374 9.51 -1.51 -16.96
C LEU A 374 8.24 -2.13 -17.55
N MET A 375 7.97 -3.39 -17.20
CA MET A 375 6.68 -4.02 -17.46
C MET A 375 5.93 -4.33 -16.16
N VAL A 376 4.65 -3.99 -16.11
CA VAL A 376 3.72 -4.41 -15.06
C VAL A 376 2.81 -5.49 -15.63
N ALA A 377 2.85 -6.68 -15.05
CA ALA A 377 2.11 -7.83 -15.57
C ALA A 377 1.32 -8.55 -14.47
N GLU A 378 0.10 -8.97 -14.81
CA GLU A 378 -0.73 -9.80 -13.94
C GLU A 378 -0.21 -11.23 -13.90
N VAL A 379 -0.13 -11.81 -12.70
CA VAL A 379 0.45 -13.14 -12.46
C VAL A 379 -0.53 -14.26 -12.78
N PHE A 380 -1.84 -14.00 -12.74
CA PHE A 380 -2.84 -14.98 -13.12
C PHE A 380 -2.69 -15.48 -14.57
N ASP A 381 -2.23 -14.63 -15.49
CA ASP A 381 -1.71 -15.04 -16.80
C ASP A 381 -0.19 -14.86 -16.86
N SER A 382 0.54 -15.96 -16.64
CA SER A 382 1.99 -15.91 -16.52
C SER A 382 2.75 -15.74 -17.85
N CYS A 383 2.08 -15.67 -19.00
CA CYS A 383 2.72 -15.63 -20.31
C CYS A 383 3.63 -14.40 -20.50
N SER A 384 3.19 -13.23 -20.03
CA SER A 384 3.97 -11.98 -20.15
C SER A 384 5.36 -12.11 -19.53
N PHE A 385 5.50 -12.84 -18.42
CA PHE A 385 6.79 -13.06 -17.76
C PHE A 385 7.73 -13.95 -18.58
N GLY A 386 7.22 -14.84 -19.43
CA GLY A 386 8.04 -15.56 -20.40
C GLY A 386 8.47 -14.69 -21.59
N LEU A 387 7.66 -13.68 -21.94
CA LEU A 387 7.94 -12.75 -23.04
C LEU A 387 8.89 -11.61 -22.65
N VAL A 388 9.10 -11.34 -21.36
CA VAL A 388 9.94 -10.21 -20.90
C VAL A 388 11.35 -10.22 -21.53
N SER A 389 12.01 -11.38 -21.55
CA SER A 389 13.34 -11.54 -22.15
C SER A 389 13.30 -11.47 -23.68
N LYS A 390 12.13 -11.76 -24.27
CA LYS A 390 11.88 -11.68 -25.71
C LYS A 390 11.46 -10.30 -26.15
N TRP A 391 11.03 -9.43 -25.26
CA TRP A 391 10.68 -8.04 -25.52
C TRP A 391 11.78 -7.05 -25.12
N ASP A 392 12.94 -7.56 -24.68
CA ASP A 392 14.11 -6.79 -24.23
C ASP A 392 13.76 -5.79 -23.12
N ILE A 393 12.86 -6.17 -22.21
CA ILE A 393 12.44 -5.33 -21.08
C ILE A 393 13.31 -5.69 -19.86
N PRO A 394 13.96 -4.69 -19.21
CA PRO A 394 14.99 -4.97 -18.21
C PRO A 394 14.44 -5.37 -16.84
N THR A 395 13.22 -4.97 -16.48
CA THR A 395 12.64 -5.26 -15.16
C THR A 395 11.11 -5.39 -15.21
N THR A 396 10.55 -6.06 -14.20
CA THR A 396 9.12 -6.30 -14.08
C THR A 396 8.60 -5.98 -12.69
N ILE A 397 7.34 -5.57 -12.62
CA ILE A 397 6.52 -5.65 -11.41
C ILE A 397 5.43 -6.68 -11.66
N ALA A 398 5.35 -7.64 -10.76
CA ALA A 398 4.30 -8.64 -10.77
C ALA A 398 3.09 -8.11 -10.00
N ILE A 399 1.92 -8.07 -10.60
CA ILE A 399 0.66 -7.73 -9.92
C ILE A 399 -0.16 -9.02 -9.77
N GLY A 400 -0.72 -9.24 -8.58
CA GLY A 400 -1.77 -10.21 -8.34
C GLY A 400 -3.09 -9.51 -8.03
N THR A 401 -4.14 -9.79 -8.81
CA THR A 401 -5.49 -9.24 -8.55
C THR A 401 -6.21 -9.86 -7.36
N ASN A 402 -5.65 -10.94 -6.80
CA ASN A 402 -6.25 -11.74 -5.73
C ASN A 402 -5.32 -11.77 -4.51
N PHE A 403 -5.75 -12.48 -3.46
CA PHE A 403 -4.93 -12.76 -2.29
C PHE A 403 -3.64 -13.53 -2.66
N LEU A 404 -2.59 -13.40 -1.85
CA LEU A 404 -1.34 -14.12 -2.07
C LEU A 404 -1.56 -15.62 -1.79
N ASN A 405 -1.47 -16.44 -2.84
CA ASN A 405 -1.83 -17.87 -2.78
C ASN A 405 -0.59 -18.78 -2.76
N SER A 406 -0.79 -20.07 -2.46
CA SER A 406 0.35 -20.94 -2.19
C SER A 406 1.35 -21.13 -3.33
N PRO A 407 0.98 -21.25 -4.62
CA PRO A 407 1.96 -21.26 -5.70
C PRO A 407 2.83 -20.01 -5.75
N ILE A 408 2.26 -18.83 -5.47
CA ILE A 408 3.03 -17.58 -5.48
C ILE A 408 3.96 -17.48 -4.25
N TYR A 409 3.51 -17.93 -3.08
CA TYR A 409 4.38 -18.03 -1.90
C TYR A 409 5.64 -18.82 -2.21
N GLU A 410 5.48 -19.99 -2.86
CA GLU A 410 6.61 -20.83 -3.27
C GLU A 410 7.55 -20.11 -4.23
N ILE A 411 7.03 -19.43 -5.25
CA ILE A 411 7.86 -18.67 -6.21
C ILE A 411 8.66 -17.56 -5.52
N LEU A 412 8.08 -16.92 -4.50
CA LEU A 412 8.74 -15.87 -3.73
C LEU A 412 9.64 -16.41 -2.61
N GLY A 413 9.77 -17.73 -2.47
CA GLY A 413 10.61 -18.37 -1.46
C GLY A 413 10.06 -18.30 -0.03
N ILE A 414 8.74 -18.15 0.12
CA ILE A 414 8.03 -18.08 1.40
C ILE A 414 7.21 -19.35 1.56
N ARG A 415 7.16 -19.89 2.79
CA ARG A 415 6.28 -21.02 3.08
C ARG A 415 4.85 -20.54 3.31
N TYR A 416 3.90 -21.08 2.54
CA TYR A 416 2.47 -20.82 2.79
C TYR A 416 2.04 -21.51 4.10
N PRO A 417 1.45 -20.78 5.06
CA PRO A 417 0.98 -21.32 6.35
C PRO A 417 -0.38 -22.04 6.19
N VAL A 418 -0.38 -23.18 5.51
CA VAL A 418 -1.57 -23.99 5.18
C VAL A 418 -2.40 -24.39 6.40
N GLU A 419 -1.80 -24.40 7.59
CA GLU A 419 -2.44 -24.73 8.84
C GLU A 419 -3.34 -23.62 9.41
N ASN A 420 -3.13 -22.36 9.01
CA ASN A 420 -3.79 -21.19 9.59
C ASN A 420 -4.40 -20.23 8.57
N VAL A 421 -3.98 -20.26 7.30
CA VAL A 421 -4.50 -19.38 6.24
C VAL A 421 -5.32 -20.19 5.24
N PRO A 422 -6.65 -19.95 5.15
CA PRO A 422 -7.51 -20.61 4.19
C PRO A 422 -7.10 -20.30 2.75
N GLU A 423 -7.16 -21.32 1.88
CA GLU A 423 -6.89 -21.22 0.44
C GLU A 423 -8.08 -20.69 -0.37
N MET A 424 -7.88 -20.43 -1.66
CA MET A 424 -8.83 -19.75 -2.56
C MET A 424 -10.29 -20.19 -2.39
N PHE A 425 -10.52 -21.50 -2.35
CA PHE A 425 -11.85 -22.10 -2.36
C PHE A 425 -12.39 -22.40 -0.95
N ALA A 426 -11.74 -21.90 0.10
CA ALA A 426 -12.09 -22.22 1.47
C ALA A 426 -13.21 -21.34 2.03
N GLY A 427 -14.40 -21.91 2.20
CA GLY A 427 -15.52 -21.32 2.95
C GLY A 427 -15.47 -21.52 4.47
N TYR A 428 -14.29 -21.47 5.10
CA TYR A 428 -14.09 -21.62 6.55
C TYR A 428 -12.88 -20.84 7.08
N GLY A 429 -12.70 -20.81 8.41
CA GLY A 429 -11.48 -20.31 9.08
C GLY A 429 -11.59 -18.98 9.82
N ASP A 430 -12.78 -18.38 9.92
CA ASP A 430 -13.02 -17.12 10.62
C ASP A 430 -12.51 -17.13 12.08
N THR A 431 -12.72 -18.25 12.78
CA THR A 431 -12.31 -18.49 14.17
C THR A 431 -11.08 -19.40 14.31
N GLY A 432 -10.37 -19.64 13.20
CA GLY A 432 -9.33 -20.66 13.08
C GLY A 432 -9.86 -21.93 12.42
N MET A 433 -8.96 -22.81 11.98
CA MET A 433 -9.34 -24.05 11.29
C MET A 433 -9.29 -25.27 12.23
N ASN A 434 -10.36 -26.04 12.26
CA ASN A 434 -10.39 -27.33 12.92
C ASN A 434 -9.60 -28.39 12.12
N PHE A 435 -9.54 -29.63 12.62
CA PHE A 435 -8.80 -30.70 11.94
C PHE A 435 -9.28 -30.95 10.51
N TRP A 436 -10.59 -31.05 10.28
CA TRP A 436 -11.15 -31.36 8.97
C TRP A 436 -11.02 -30.19 7.99
N GLU A 437 -11.19 -28.96 8.49
CA GLU A 437 -10.93 -27.76 7.70
C GLU A 437 -9.47 -27.69 7.26
N ARG A 438 -8.51 -28.04 8.14
CA ARG A 438 -7.09 -28.14 7.74
C ARG A 438 -6.85 -29.21 6.67
N VAL A 439 -7.49 -30.37 6.78
CA VAL A 439 -7.41 -31.43 5.75
C VAL A 439 -7.95 -30.92 4.41
N GLN A 440 -9.11 -30.26 4.44
CA GLN A 440 -9.71 -29.67 3.24
C GLN A 440 -8.85 -28.53 2.68
N ASN A 441 -8.19 -27.76 3.53
CA ASN A 441 -7.31 -26.66 3.12
C ASN A 441 -6.05 -27.18 2.44
N ILE A 442 -5.49 -28.28 2.93
CA ILE A 442 -4.39 -29.00 2.28
C ILE A 442 -4.84 -29.51 0.90
N TYR A 443 -6.05 -30.05 0.78
CA TYR A 443 -6.60 -30.42 -0.52
C TYR A 443 -6.70 -29.21 -1.46
N PHE A 444 -7.22 -28.07 -1.01
CA PHE A 444 -7.31 -26.85 -1.82
C PHE A 444 -5.95 -26.28 -2.21
N ASN A 445 -4.95 -26.39 -1.33
CA ASN A 445 -3.56 -26.04 -1.62
C ASN A 445 -3.01 -26.82 -2.82
N TYR A 446 -3.17 -28.15 -2.83
CA TYR A 446 -2.76 -28.99 -3.97
C TYR A 446 -3.61 -28.75 -5.22
N ALA A 447 -4.93 -28.55 -5.06
CA ALA A 447 -5.81 -28.21 -6.17
C ALA A 447 -5.37 -26.91 -6.85
N LEU A 448 -4.93 -25.92 -6.07
CA LEU A 448 -4.46 -24.64 -6.59
C LEU A 448 -3.09 -24.74 -7.27
N ASP A 449 -2.15 -25.55 -6.78
CA ASP A 449 -0.91 -25.85 -7.53
C ASP A 449 -1.20 -26.58 -8.85
N PHE A 450 -2.15 -27.52 -8.84
CA PHE A 450 -2.59 -28.16 -10.08
C PHE A 450 -3.16 -27.13 -11.07
N PHE A 451 -3.89 -26.13 -10.56
CA PHE A 451 -4.48 -25.07 -11.36
C PHE A 451 -3.44 -24.05 -11.85
N ILE A 452 -2.98 -23.15 -10.97
CA ILE A 452 -2.07 -22.05 -11.30
C ILE A 452 -0.72 -22.58 -11.75
N GLY A 453 -0.15 -23.52 -10.99
CA GLY A 453 1.09 -24.19 -11.39
C GLY A 453 0.93 -24.96 -12.70
N GLY A 454 -0.28 -25.47 -13.00
CA GLY A 454 -0.63 -26.11 -14.27
C GLY A 454 -0.54 -25.16 -15.45
N ILE A 455 -1.16 -23.97 -15.34
CA ILE A 455 -1.08 -22.90 -16.35
C ILE A 455 0.39 -22.56 -16.62
N MET A 456 1.15 -22.29 -15.56
CA MET A 456 2.57 -21.95 -15.68
C MET A 456 3.40 -23.05 -16.34
N ARG A 457 3.17 -24.33 -15.98
CA ARG A 457 3.89 -25.47 -16.57
C ARG A 457 3.57 -25.63 -18.05
N ASP A 458 2.32 -25.44 -18.45
CA ASP A 458 1.93 -25.60 -19.85
C ASP A 458 2.40 -24.43 -20.71
N GLN A 459 2.33 -23.19 -20.20
CA GLN A 459 2.95 -22.03 -20.84
C GLN A 459 4.47 -22.19 -20.92
N GLN A 460 5.15 -22.66 -19.86
CA GLN A 460 6.60 -22.91 -19.89
C GLN A 460 7.00 -23.92 -20.97
N LYS A 461 6.26 -25.03 -21.11
CA LYS A 461 6.50 -26.01 -22.19
C LYS A 461 6.42 -25.38 -23.58
N LEU A 462 5.51 -24.43 -23.77
CA LEU A 462 5.35 -23.71 -25.01
C LEU A 462 6.59 -22.86 -25.31
N PHE A 463 7.10 -22.11 -24.32
CA PHE A 463 8.38 -21.39 -24.47
C PHE A 463 9.55 -22.33 -24.76
N ASP A 464 9.66 -23.44 -24.03
CA ASP A 464 10.74 -24.42 -24.23
C ASP A 464 10.69 -25.03 -25.64
N THR A 465 9.49 -25.29 -26.16
CA THR A 465 9.30 -25.86 -27.50
C THR A 465 9.58 -24.83 -28.60
N THR A 466 9.19 -23.57 -28.40
CA THR A 466 9.35 -22.52 -29.43
C THR A 466 10.75 -21.91 -29.45
N TYR A 467 11.35 -21.67 -28.30
CA TYR A 467 12.62 -20.95 -28.18
C TYR A 467 13.80 -21.82 -27.74
N GLY A 468 13.55 -23.04 -27.28
CA GLY A 468 14.55 -23.92 -26.70
C GLY A 468 14.56 -23.86 -25.16
N TYR A 469 14.97 -24.98 -24.56
CA TYR A 469 14.97 -25.15 -23.10
C TYR A 469 15.88 -24.13 -22.40
N GLY A 470 15.37 -23.49 -21.34
CA GLY A 470 16.12 -22.56 -20.50
C GLY A 470 16.29 -21.15 -21.06
N VAL A 471 15.74 -20.86 -22.24
CA VAL A 471 15.85 -19.54 -22.88
C VAL A 471 14.90 -18.50 -22.26
N ALA A 472 13.73 -18.94 -21.82
CA ALA A 472 12.80 -18.15 -21.03
C ALA A 472 12.36 -19.00 -19.84
N ASN A 473 12.32 -18.41 -18.64
CA ASN A 473 11.85 -19.10 -17.44
C ASN A 473 10.82 -18.22 -16.73
N ILE A 474 9.56 -18.61 -16.83
CA ILE A 474 8.42 -17.85 -16.30
C ILE A 474 8.52 -17.73 -14.78
N LYS A 475 8.81 -18.83 -14.08
CA LYS A 475 8.91 -18.85 -12.61
C LYS A 475 10.04 -17.93 -12.14
N GLU A 476 11.19 -18.00 -12.79
CA GLU A 476 12.34 -17.16 -12.44
C GLU A 476 12.08 -15.68 -12.75
N ALA A 477 11.38 -15.38 -13.85
CA ALA A 477 10.99 -14.01 -14.19
C ALA A 477 10.01 -13.39 -13.17
N ILE A 478 9.09 -14.20 -12.61
CA ILE A 478 8.23 -13.77 -11.50
C ILE A 478 9.03 -13.65 -10.20
N ALA A 479 9.87 -14.65 -9.89
CA ALA A 479 10.71 -14.66 -8.70
C ALA A 479 11.69 -13.48 -8.67
N ASN A 480 12.17 -13.01 -9.82
CA ASN A 480 13.08 -11.88 -9.98
C ASN A 480 12.39 -10.56 -10.32
N CYS A 481 11.06 -10.46 -10.21
CA CYS A 481 10.40 -9.16 -10.31
C CYS A 481 10.97 -8.18 -9.26
N ALA A 482 10.94 -6.88 -9.53
CA ALA A 482 11.40 -5.88 -8.56
C ALA A 482 10.52 -5.88 -7.31
N TYR A 483 9.21 -5.90 -7.53
CA TYR A 483 8.20 -5.97 -6.47
C TYR A 483 7.04 -6.87 -6.90
N PHE A 484 6.48 -7.56 -5.92
CA PHE A 484 5.23 -8.29 -6.07
C PHE A 484 4.10 -7.46 -5.43
N VAL A 485 3.25 -6.88 -6.25
CA VAL A 485 2.12 -6.07 -5.80
C VAL A 485 0.89 -6.95 -5.67
N THR A 486 0.28 -6.98 -4.49
CA THR A 486 -1.06 -7.55 -4.31
C THR A 486 -2.06 -6.40 -4.18
N ASN A 487 -3.18 -6.51 -4.88
CA ASN A 487 -4.25 -5.52 -4.79
C ASN A 487 -4.99 -5.64 -3.45
N ARG A 488 -4.49 -5.00 -2.38
CA ARG A 488 -5.12 -4.98 -1.03
C ARG A 488 -5.05 -3.59 -0.35
N GLN A 489 -6.19 -3.00 0.03
CA GLN A 489 -6.62 -1.65 -0.38
C GLN A 489 -6.18 -0.30 0.27
N VAL A 490 -6.29 0.85 -0.47
CA VAL A 490 -6.60 2.25 -0.03
C VAL A 490 -7.29 3.13 -1.10
N GLN A 491 -8.38 3.82 -0.69
CA GLN A 491 -8.94 5.06 -1.27
C GLN A 491 -8.44 6.29 -0.45
N GLU A 492 -8.18 7.44 -1.09
CA GLU A 492 -7.48 8.60 -0.48
C GLU A 492 -8.22 9.27 0.70
N ASN A 493 -7.46 9.56 1.78
CA ASN A 493 -7.39 10.87 2.44
C ASN A 493 -6.14 10.98 3.36
N GLN A 494 -5.28 11.98 3.06
CA GLN A 494 -4.22 12.59 3.90
C GLN A 494 -2.83 11.95 4.04
N ILE A 495 -1.90 12.81 4.48
CA ILE A 495 -0.47 12.97 4.12
C ILE A 495 0.46 12.74 5.35
N LEU A 496 1.68 12.22 5.08
CA LEU A 496 2.98 12.35 5.78
C LEU A 496 3.43 11.39 6.93
N ILE A 497 4.60 10.75 6.66
CA ILE A 497 5.76 10.33 7.50
C ILE A 497 5.84 8.88 8.06
N LEU A 498 6.76 8.12 7.42
CA LEU A 498 7.65 7.01 7.85
C LEU A 498 7.11 5.72 8.53
N ASN A 499 7.32 4.59 7.80
CA ASN A 499 7.34 3.15 8.14
C ASN A 499 6.11 2.30 7.75
N SER A 500 6.30 1.44 6.74
CA SER A 500 5.33 0.56 6.05
C SER A 500 4.35 -0.20 6.95
N PHE A 501 3.07 0.17 6.86
CA PHE A 501 1.94 -0.68 7.21
C PHE A 501 0.99 -0.70 6.02
N SER A 502 0.93 -1.83 5.33
CA SER A 502 -0.02 -2.11 4.25
C SER A 502 -0.98 -3.24 4.65
N ASP A 503 -2.02 -3.48 3.85
CA ASP A 503 -3.39 -3.64 4.31
C ASP A 503 -3.85 -5.03 4.84
N ILE A 504 -3.55 -5.31 6.12
CA ILE A 504 -3.92 -6.53 6.87
C ILE A 504 -5.41 -6.59 7.27
N LEU A 505 -6.14 -5.47 7.26
CA LEU A 505 -7.46 -5.38 7.90
C LEU A 505 -8.56 -6.14 7.17
N LEU A 506 -8.38 -6.42 5.88
CA LEU A 506 -9.36 -7.08 4.99
C LEU A 506 -8.80 -8.40 4.44
N ASP A 507 -7.93 -9.08 5.20
CA ASP A 507 -7.52 -10.46 4.93
C ASP A 507 -7.23 -11.27 6.21
N PHE A 508 -6.95 -12.56 6.04
CA PHE A 508 -6.32 -13.37 7.07
C PHE A 508 -4.89 -12.91 7.35
N PRO A 509 -4.45 -12.85 8.62
CA PRO A 509 -3.05 -12.60 8.94
C PRO A 509 -2.14 -13.66 8.31
N HIS A 510 -1.09 -13.24 7.61
CA HIS A 510 -0.17 -14.14 6.93
C HIS A 510 1.27 -13.59 6.86
N PRO A 511 2.28 -14.45 6.62
CA PRO A 511 3.66 -14.02 6.40
C PRO A 511 3.80 -13.16 5.14
N THR A 512 4.69 -12.17 5.19
CA THR A 512 5.02 -11.31 4.04
C THR A 512 6.49 -10.89 4.10
N THR A 513 7.00 -10.26 3.04
CA THR A 513 8.38 -9.74 2.95
C THR A 513 8.37 -8.35 2.34
N SER A 514 9.47 -7.60 2.47
CA SER A 514 9.61 -6.27 1.86
C SER A 514 9.54 -6.26 0.33
N LYS A 515 9.57 -7.43 -0.32
CA LYS A 515 9.33 -7.58 -1.76
C LYS A 515 7.84 -7.49 -2.12
N ILE A 516 6.98 -7.88 -1.19
CA ILE A 516 5.53 -7.91 -1.38
C ILE A 516 4.96 -6.55 -0.94
N LEU A 517 4.33 -5.87 -1.89
CA LEU A 517 3.65 -4.60 -1.68
C LEU A 517 2.15 -4.85 -1.67
N GLU A 518 1.52 -4.62 -0.52
CA GLU A 518 0.07 -4.79 -0.39
C GLU A 518 -0.60 -3.44 -0.64
N VAL A 519 -0.70 -3.07 -1.92
CA VAL A 519 -1.27 -1.80 -2.37
C VAL A 519 -2.54 -2.11 -3.14
N GLY A 520 -3.69 -1.78 -2.59
CA GLY A 520 -4.94 -1.89 -3.32
C GLY A 520 -5.71 -0.60 -3.26
N GLY A 521 -7.00 -0.66 -3.57
CA GLY A 521 -7.91 0.49 -3.52
C GLY A 521 -7.56 1.54 -4.57
N LEU A 522 -6.42 1.35 -5.24
CA LEU A 522 -6.04 1.88 -6.54
C LEU A 522 -7.19 1.77 -7.55
N SER A 523 -8.10 0.80 -7.37
CA SER A 523 -9.25 0.59 -8.23
C SER A 523 -10.55 1.28 -7.80
N ILE A 524 -10.67 1.83 -6.58
CA ILE A 524 -11.91 2.49 -6.13
C ILE A 524 -11.97 3.89 -6.77
N PRO A 525 -12.96 4.17 -7.64
CA PRO A 525 -13.12 5.50 -8.21
C PRO A 525 -13.64 6.48 -7.16
N GLU A 526 -13.39 7.77 -7.36
CA GLU A 526 -14.05 8.81 -6.57
C GLU A 526 -15.57 8.75 -6.81
N ALA A 527 -16.34 8.72 -5.72
CA ALA A 527 -17.79 8.62 -5.79
C ALA A 527 -18.41 9.92 -6.27
N LYS A 528 -19.38 9.82 -7.17
CA LYS A 528 -20.13 10.97 -7.67
C LYS A 528 -21.47 11.10 -6.94
N PRO A 529 -21.95 12.32 -6.68
CA PRO A 529 -23.30 12.52 -6.18
C PRO A 529 -24.34 11.88 -7.10
N LEU A 530 -25.23 11.08 -6.53
CA LEU A 530 -26.36 10.50 -7.28
C LEU A 530 -27.38 11.58 -7.60
N THR A 531 -27.85 11.60 -8.85
CA THR A 531 -28.84 12.57 -9.33
C THR A 531 -29.92 11.87 -10.15
N GLY A 532 -31.08 12.52 -10.31
CA GLY A 532 -32.18 12.03 -11.14
C GLY A 532 -32.75 10.71 -10.62
N PHE A 533 -32.71 9.67 -11.47
CA PHE A 533 -33.35 8.37 -11.19
C PHE A 533 -32.91 7.77 -9.84
N TRP A 534 -31.60 7.67 -9.58
CA TRP A 534 -31.11 7.01 -8.38
C TRP A 534 -31.42 7.77 -7.09
N ASP A 535 -31.41 9.10 -7.14
CA ASP A 535 -31.79 9.92 -6.00
C ASP A 535 -33.28 9.72 -5.64
N GLU A 536 -34.14 9.67 -6.65
CA GLU A 536 -35.56 9.35 -6.47
C GLU A 536 -35.75 7.95 -5.87
N ILE A 537 -35.10 6.93 -6.44
CA ILE A 537 -35.18 5.54 -5.96
C ILE A 537 -34.80 5.44 -4.48
N LEU A 538 -33.69 6.06 -4.08
CA LEU A 538 -33.20 6.05 -2.70
C LEU A 538 -34.11 6.82 -1.73
N GLY A 539 -34.86 7.82 -2.23
CA GLY A 539 -35.81 8.61 -1.45
C GLY A 539 -37.20 8.00 -1.28
N ARG A 540 -37.56 6.96 -2.05
CA ARG A 540 -38.92 6.37 -2.03
C ARG A 540 -39.29 5.68 -0.72
N ARG A 541 -38.31 5.10 -0.01
CA ARG A 541 -38.53 4.28 1.19
C ARG A 541 -37.48 4.56 2.26
N LYS A 542 -37.74 4.04 3.46
CA LYS A 542 -36.89 4.27 4.64
C LYS A 542 -35.51 3.62 4.51
N PHE A 543 -35.44 2.44 3.90
CA PHE A 543 -34.22 1.65 3.79
C PHE A 543 -33.95 1.27 2.34
N ASN A 544 -32.68 1.08 2.00
CA ASN A 544 -32.25 0.72 0.65
C ASN A 544 -31.22 -0.40 0.73
N VAL A 545 -31.41 -1.48 -0.04
CA VAL A 545 -30.49 -2.62 -0.10
C VAL A 545 -30.05 -2.83 -1.55
N LEU A 546 -28.74 -2.80 -1.77
CA LEU A 546 -28.15 -3.13 -3.06
C LEU A 546 -27.90 -4.63 -3.15
N ILE A 547 -28.13 -5.23 -4.32
CA ILE A 547 -27.86 -6.64 -4.62
C ILE A 547 -27.11 -6.70 -5.96
N SER A 548 -25.86 -7.16 -5.92
CA SER A 548 -25.01 -7.30 -7.12
C SER A 548 -24.10 -8.50 -6.98
N PHE A 549 -24.22 -9.45 -7.92
CA PHE A 549 -23.35 -10.65 -7.95
C PHE A 549 -22.15 -10.48 -8.91
N GLY A 550 -21.78 -9.24 -9.22
CA GLY A 550 -20.63 -8.93 -10.07
C GLY A 550 -20.92 -8.98 -11.57
N SER A 551 -19.86 -8.96 -12.39
CA SER A 551 -19.98 -8.96 -13.86
C SER A 551 -20.20 -10.35 -14.45
N ASN A 552 -19.66 -11.40 -13.81
CA ASN A 552 -19.57 -12.73 -14.40
C ASN A 552 -20.70 -13.67 -13.91
N ALA A 553 -21.17 -13.51 -12.67
CA ALA A 553 -22.29 -14.29 -12.15
C ALA A 553 -23.61 -13.55 -12.45
N HIS A 554 -24.20 -13.88 -13.60
CA HIS A 554 -25.48 -13.30 -14.01
C HIS A 554 -26.60 -13.74 -13.07
N ALA A 555 -27.25 -12.78 -12.41
CA ALA A 555 -28.41 -13.04 -11.54
C ALA A 555 -29.59 -13.62 -12.33
N SER A 556 -29.67 -13.33 -13.63
CA SER A 556 -30.65 -13.94 -14.53
C SER A 556 -30.50 -15.46 -14.67
N ARG A 557 -29.31 -16.02 -14.45
CA ARG A 557 -29.03 -17.47 -14.50
C ARG A 557 -29.19 -18.16 -13.14
N MET A 558 -29.57 -17.43 -12.10
CA MET A 558 -29.85 -17.99 -10.79
C MET A 558 -30.98 -19.04 -10.87
N PRO A 559 -30.87 -20.18 -10.15
CA PRO A 559 -31.93 -21.18 -10.05
C PRO A 559 -33.29 -20.58 -9.66
N GLN A 560 -34.36 -21.13 -10.23
CA GLN A 560 -35.71 -20.59 -10.09
C GLN A 560 -36.19 -20.55 -8.62
N ASN A 561 -35.86 -21.57 -7.83
CA ASN A 561 -36.15 -21.63 -6.41
C ASN A 561 -35.46 -20.51 -5.60
N TYR A 562 -34.26 -20.08 -6.01
CA TYR A 562 -33.57 -18.96 -5.37
C TYR A 562 -34.25 -17.64 -5.73
N LYS A 563 -34.62 -17.45 -7.01
CA LYS A 563 -35.38 -16.27 -7.46
C LYS A 563 -36.69 -16.12 -6.69
N GLU A 564 -37.44 -17.21 -6.54
CA GLU A 564 -38.69 -17.22 -5.77
C GLU A 564 -38.49 -16.86 -4.30
N THR A 565 -37.39 -17.33 -3.71
CA THR A 565 -37.03 -17.00 -2.33
C THR A 565 -36.71 -15.51 -2.17
N PHE A 566 -35.90 -14.94 -3.06
CA PHE A 566 -35.63 -13.49 -3.11
C PHE A 566 -36.93 -12.68 -3.27
N LEU A 567 -37.80 -13.06 -4.21
CA LEU A 567 -39.09 -12.37 -4.42
C LEU A 567 -39.98 -12.42 -3.17
N LYS A 568 -39.98 -13.55 -2.46
CA LYS A 568 -40.71 -13.68 -1.19
C LYS A 568 -40.12 -12.77 -0.11
N VAL A 569 -38.81 -12.71 0.02
CA VAL A 569 -38.10 -11.80 0.93
C VAL A 569 -38.43 -10.34 0.61
N PHE A 570 -38.36 -9.93 -0.65
CA PHE A 570 -38.62 -8.54 -1.03
C PHE A 570 -40.02 -8.10 -0.59
N LYS A 571 -41.05 -8.95 -0.81
CA LYS A 571 -42.43 -8.68 -0.39
C LYS A 571 -42.61 -8.55 1.12
N THR A 572 -41.77 -9.20 1.92
CA THR A 572 -41.81 -9.12 3.39
C THR A 572 -41.34 -7.76 3.89
N PHE A 573 -40.31 -7.18 3.28
CA PHE A 573 -39.71 -5.92 3.69
C PHE A 573 -40.28 -4.70 2.95
N LYS A 574 -41.54 -4.35 3.22
CA LYS A 574 -42.27 -3.28 2.50
C LYS A 574 -41.64 -1.89 2.58
N ASP A 575 -40.91 -1.60 3.66
CA ASP A 575 -40.22 -0.32 3.90
C ASP A 575 -38.80 -0.26 3.29
N VAL A 576 -38.40 -1.30 2.55
CA VAL A 576 -37.07 -1.42 1.94
C VAL A 576 -37.19 -1.38 0.43
N THR A 577 -36.42 -0.53 -0.24
CA THR A 577 -36.20 -0.61 -1.69
C THR A 577 -35.02 -1.54 -1.96
N PHE A 578 -35.24 -2.62 -2.70
CA PHE A 578 -34.19 -3.51 -3.18
C PHE A 578 -33.76 -3.09 -4.58
N ILE A 579 -32.48 -2.86 -4.77
CA ILE A 579 -31.88 -2.54 -6.07
C ILE A 579 -31.08 -3.76 -6.52
N LEU A 580 -31.54 -4.44 -7.56
CA LEU A 580 -30.91 -5.67 -8.07
C LEU A 580 -30.26 -5.43 -9.43
N LYS A 581 -28.96 -5.70 -9.53
CA LYS A 581 -28.30 -5.85 -10.84
C LYS A 581 -28.83 -7.12 -11.51
N TYR A 582 -29.50 -6.96 -12.64
CA TYR A 582 -30.15 -8.06 -13.34
C TYR A 582 -30.04 -7.89 -14.86
N GLU A 583 -29.57 -8.93 -15.55
CA GLU A 583 -29.20 -8.83 -16.97
C GLU A 583 -30.41 -8.81 -17.92
N LEU A 584 -31.56 -9.37 -17.51
CA LEU A 584 -32.77 -9.50 -18.32
C LEU A 584 -33.91 -8.63 -17.75
N THR A 585 -33.94 -7.34 -18.07
CA THR A 585 -34.92 -6.42 -17.46
C THR A 585 -36.37 -6.63 -17.89
N ASP A 586 -36.59 -7.36 -18.98
CA ASP A 586 -37.90 -7.48 -19.63
C ASP A 586 -38.54 -8.87 -19.43
N ASP A 587 -37.97 -9.71 -18.54
CA ASP A 587 -38.47 -11.08 -18.28
C ASP A 587 -39.63 -11.14 -17.26
N GLY A 588 -40.08 -9.98 -16.78
CA GLY A 588 -41.24 -9.82 -15.88
C GLY A 588 -40.98 -10.21 -14.42
N ILE A 589 -39.73 -10.47 -14.01
CA ILE A 589 -39.42 -10.86 -12.62
C ILE A 589 -39.83 -9.79 -11.59
N ALA A 590 -39.80 -8.51 -11.98
CA ALA A 590 -40.12 -7.38 -11.11
C ALA A 590 -41.60 -6.95 -11.15
N ASP A 591 -42.40 -7.42 -12.12
CA ASP A 591 -43.76 -6.92 -12.41
C ASP A 591 -44.73 -7.03 -11.22
N LYS A 592 -44.40 -7.86 -10.23
CA LYS A 592 -45.25 -8.15 -9.06
C LYS A 592 -44.60 -7.78 -7.73
N VAL A 593 -43.54 -6.98 -7.74
CA VAL A 593 -42.80 -6.58 -6.53
C VAL A 593 -42.52 -5.06 -6.56
N GLU A 594 -43.41 -4.30 -5.92
CA GLU A 594 -43.38 -2.82 -5.92
C GLU A 594 -42.12 -2.19 -5.31
N ASN A 595 -41.38 -2.97 -4.51
CA ASN A 595 -40.18 -2.53 -3.83
C ASN A 595 -38.89 -3.12 -4.41
N LEU A 596 -38.95 -3.71 -5.60
CA LEU A 596 -37.80 -4.18 -6.36
C LEU A 596 -37.55 -3.25 -7.55
N VAL A 597 -36.33 -2.75 -7.65
CA VAL A 597 -35.82 -2.00 -8.80
C VAL A 597 -34.73 -2.84 -9.45
N ILE A 598 -34.93 -3.21 -10.71
CA ILE A 598 -33.94 -3.96 -11.49
C ILE A 598 -33.22 -3.03 -12.46
N SER A 599 -31.93 -3.26 -12.66
CA SER A 599 -31.16 -2.57 -13.69
C SER A 599 -30.05 -3.46 -14.24
N LYS A 600 -29.79 -3.38 -15.54
CA LYS A 600 -28.66 -4.06 -16.18
C LYS A 600 -27.31 -3.52 -15.71
N TRP A 601 -27.26 -2.21 -15.43
CA TRP A 601 -26.05 -1.53 -14.95
C TRP A 601 -26.37 -0.61 -13.79
N ILE A 602 -25.49 -0.60 -12.79
CA ILE A 602 -25.67 0.13 -11.55
C ILE A 602 -24.39 0.93 -11.27
N PRO A 603 -24.47 2.22 -10.88
CA PRO A 603 -23.34 2.96 -10.37
C PRO A 603 -23.00 2.50 -8.94
N GLN A 604 -22.44 1.28 -8.82
CA GLN A 604 -22.25 0.58 -7.55
C GLN A 604 -21.46 1.42 -6.53
N ASN A 605 -20.34 1.99 -6.94
CA ASN A 605 -19.50 2.84 -6.07
C ASN A 605 -20.26 4.06 -5.53
N ASP A 606 -21.05 4.73 -6.40
CA ASP A 606 -21.82 5.91 -6.03
C ASP A 606 -22.97 5.55 -5.08
N LEU A 607 -23.65 4.41 -5.31
CA LEU A 607 -24.68 3.89 -4.41
C LEU A 607 -24.12 3.47 -3.05
N LEU A 608 -22.98 2.77 -3.04
CA LEU A 608 -22.32 2.38 -1.80
C LEU A 608 -21.94 3.61 -0.97
N SER A 609 -21.48 4.67 -1.64
CA SER A 609 -21.06 5.92 -1.00
C SER A 609 -22.23 6.82 -0.55
N ASP A 610 -23.48 6.51 -0.90
CA ASP A 610 -24.65 7.26 -0.45
C ASP A 610 -25.10 6.82 0.95
N SER A 611 -25.22 7.79 1.86
CA SER A 611 -25.61 7.56 3.26
C SER A 611 -26.98 6.88 3.46
N ARG A 612 -27.85 6.89 2.45
CA ARG A 612 -29.18 6.25 2.49
C ARG A 612 -29.12 4.74 2.22
N LEU A 613 -27.99 4.20 1.78
CA LEU A 613 -27.83 2.77 1.59
C LEU A 613 -27.68 2.05 2.95
N SER A 614 -28.51 1.04 3.17
CA SER A 614 -28.59 0.31 4.43
C SER A 614 -27.72 -0.95 4.44
N GLY A 615 -27.55 -1.60 3.28
CA GLY A 615 -26.79 -2.84 3.19
C GLY A 615 -26.53 -3.28 1.76
N PHE A 616 -25.59 -4.21 1.61
CA PHE A 616 -25.17 -4.74 0.32
C PHE A 616 -25.11 -6.26 0.33
N VAL A 617 -25.89 -6.90 -0.55
CA VAL A 617 -25.75 -8.33 -0.87
C VAL A 617 -24.82 -8.47 -2.06
N THR A 618 -23.70 -9.17 -1.88
CA THR A 618 -22.67 -9.32 -2.91
C THR A 618 -22.24 -10.76 -3.08
N HIS A 619 -21.72 -11.11 -4.25
CA HIS A 619 -21.07 -12.40 -4.52
C HIS A 619 -19.73 -12.63 -3.78
N GLY A 620 -19.27 -11.69 -2.94
CA GLY A 620 -17.99 -11.82 -2.25
C GLY A 620 -16.75 -11.55 -3.11
N GLY A 621 -16.93 -10.92 -4.28
CA GLY A 621 -15.80 -10.43 -5.07
C GLY A 621 -15.01 -9.38 -4.30
N TYR A 622 -13.67 -9.48 -4.35
CA TYR A 622 -12.78 -8.66 -3.54
C TYR A 622 -13.07 -7.15 -3.69
N ASN A 623 -13.15 -6.63 -4.92
CA ASN A 623 -13.45 -5.20 -5.15
C ASN A 623 -14.76 -4.74 -4.47
N SER A 624 -15.83 -5.53 -4.58
CA SER A 624 -17.13 -5.20 -3.97
C SER A 624 -17.09 -5.18 -2.45
N ILE A 625 -16.37 -6.14 -1.83
CA ILE A 625 -16.18 -6.19 -0.38
C ILE A 625 -15.50 -4.93 0.12
N ILE A 626 -14.48 -4.48 -0.62
CA ILE A 626 -13.71 -3.34 -0.16
C ILE A 626 -14.43 -2.02 -0.40
N GLU A 627 -15.08 -1.83 -1.56
CA GLU A 627 -15.94 -0.66 -1.81
C GLU A 627 -16.95 -0.50 -0.66
N ALA A 628 -17.55 -1.59 -0.20
CA ALA A 628 -18.47 -1.58 0.95
C ALA A 628 -17.78 -1.24 2.28
N ALA A 629 -16.56 -1.73 2.50
CA ALA A 629 -15.79 -1.45 3.70
C ALA A 629 -15.40 0.05 3.79
N TYR A 630 -14.95 0.67 2.70
CA TYR A 630 -14.68 2.13 2.66
C TYR A 630 -15.94 2.97 2.76
N ALA A 631 -17.08 2.45 2.30
CA ALA A 631 -18.36 3.10 2.45
C ALA A 631 -19.00 2.92 3.85
N GLY A 632 -18.44 2.03 4.69
CA GLY A 632 -19.03 1.71 5.99
C GLY A 632 -20.41 1.05 5.86
N ILE A 633 -20.60 0.23 4.83
CA ILE A 633 -21.83 -0.49 4.52
C ILE A 633 -21.71 -1.95 4.94
N PRO A 634 -22.64 -2.47 5.76
CA PRO A 634 -22.62 -3.87 6.14
C PRO A 634 -23.00 -4.79 4.96
N VAL A 635 -22.42 -5.99 4.94
CA VAL A 635 -22.46 -6.88 3.77
C VAL A 635 -23.04 -8.26 4.10
N ILE A 636 -23.89 -8.78 3.23
CA ILE A 636 -24.14 -10.23 3.14
C ILE A 636 -23.38 -10.74 1.92
N SER A 637 -22.39 -11.60 2.17
CA SER A 637 -21.46 -12.08 1.15
C SER A 637 -21.77 -13.52 0.78
N VAL A 638 -22.17 -13.75 -0.46
CA VAL A 638 -22.55 -15.05 -1.02
C VAL A 638 -21.47 -15.53 -1.98
N GLY A 639 -20.51 -16.34 -1.50
CA GLY A 639 -19.43 -16.83 -2.34
C GLY A 639 -19.94 -17.76 -3.46
N LEU A 640 -19.75 -17.38 -4.72
CA LEU A 640 -20.22 -18.17 -5.87
C LEU A 640 -19.10 -19.00 -6.50
N PHE A 641 -17.92 -18.41 -6.72
CA PHE A 641 -16.79 -19.05 -7.39
C PHE A 641 -15.44 -18.39 -7.06
N GLY A 642 -14.34 -19.04 -7.45
CA GLY A 642 -13.01 -18.47 -7.29
C GLY A 642 -12.65 -18.26 -5.82
N ASP A 643 -12.16 -17.06 -5.50
CA ASP A 643 -11.74 -16.62 -4.17
C ASP A 643 -12.90 -16.15 -3.27
N GLN A 644 -14.13 -16.14 -3.79
CA GLN A 644 -15.26 -15.46 -3.15
C GLN A 644 -15.74 -16.12 -1.86
N GLU A 645 -15.64 -17.45 -1.73
CA GLU A 645 -15.94 -18.13 -0.48
C GLU A 645 -14.95 -17.68 0.61
N ARG A 646 -13.65 -17.72 0.32
CA ARG A 646 -12.60 -17.23 1.23
C ARG A 646 -12.82 -15.77 1.63
N ASN A 647 -13.11 -14.90 0.67
CA ASN A 647 -13.37 -13.49 0.95
C ASN A 647 -14.64 -13.29 1.80
N SER A 648 -15.68 -14.09 1.59
CA SER A 648 -16.90 -14.04 2.42
C SER A 648 -16.59 -14.39 3.88
N ILE A 649 -15.68 -15.33 4.13
CA ILE A 649 -15.25 -15.66 5.49
C ILE A 649 -14.43 -14.52 6.11
N VAL A 650 -13.64 -13.79 5.32
CA VAL A 650 -12.96 -12.57 5.80
C VAL A 650 -14.00 -11.53 6.27
N VAL A 651 -15.08 -11.31 5.52
CA VAL A 651 -16.19 -10.42 5.91
C VAL A 651 -16.76 -10.81 7.27
N GLN A 652 -17.02 -12.10 7.47
CA GLN A 652 -17.52 -12.64 8.74
C GLN A 652 -16.50 -12.48 9.88
N LYS A 653 -15.22 -12.77 9.63
CA LYS A 653 -14.13 -12.66 10.60
C LYS A 653 -14.00 -11.23 11.16
N ILE A 654 -14.14 -10.22 10.29
CA ILE A 654 -14.03 -8.80 10.65
C ILE A 654 -15.34 -8.26 11.22
N LYS A 655 -16.44 -9.02 11.12
CA LYS A 655 -17.76 -8.73 11.70
C LYS A 655 -18.46 -7.49 11.14
N PHE A 656 -18.03 -6.99 9.98
CA PHE A 656 -18.77 -5.93 9.28
C PHE A 656 -19.85 -6.49 8.33
N GLY A 657 -19.91 -7.82 8.20
CA GLY A 657 -20.94 -8.52 7.46
C GLY A 657 -20.97 -10.00 7.80
N ARG A 658 -21.73 -10.77 7.01
CA ARG A 658 -21.92 -12.20 7.21
C ARG A 658 -21.66 -12.97 5.92
N ALA A 659 -20.93 -14.09 6.03
CA ALA A 659 -20.84 -15.07 4.94
C ALA A 659 -22.17 -15.84 4.87
N TYR A 660 -22.71 -16.00 3.66
CA TYR A 660 -23.95 -16.70 3.42
C TYR A 660 -23.72 -17.77 2.35
N SER A 661 -24.06 -19.01 2.65
CA SER A 661 -23.90 -20.12 1.72
C SER A 661 -24.84 -19.94 0.54
N LYS A 662 -24.33 -20.10 -0.69
CA LYS A 662 -25.18 -20.09 -1.88
C LYS A 662 -26.22 -21.21 -1.89
N PHE A 663 -25.94 -22.31 -1.20
CA PHE A 663 -26.88 -23.44 -1.07
C PHE A 663 -28.08 -23.11 -0.18
N ASP A 664 -27.94 -22.10 0.69
CA ASP A 664 -29.00 -21.66 1.60
C ASP A 664 -29.88 -20.58 0.94
N LEU A 665 -29.58 -20.12 -0.29
CA LEU A 665 -30.39 -19.10 -0.98
C LEU A 665 -31.83 -19.54 -1.26
N SER A 666 -32.13 -20.84 -1.24
CA SER A 666 -33.49 -21.37 -1.30
C SER A 666 -34.24 -21.36 0.04
N ASP A 667 -33.54 -21.11 1.15
CA ASP A 667 -34.15 -21.04 2.48
C ASP A 667 -34.60 -19.61 2.78
N TYR A 668 -35.92 -19.42 2.67
CA TYR A 668 -36.56 -18.14 2.96
C TYR A 668 -36.31 -17.64 4.39
N GLU A 669 -36.43 -18.51 5.40
CA GLU A 669 -36.30 -18.06 6.80
C GLU A 669 -34.86 -17.68 7.10
N ALA A 670 -33.89 -18.47 6.61
CA ALA A 670 -32.48 -18.16 6.76
C ALA A 670 -32.11 -16.82 6.09
N LEU A 671 -32.54 -16.60 4.84
CA LEU A 671 -32.23 -15.36 4.11
C LEU A 671 -32.93 -14.14 4.72
N ASN A 672 -34.20 -14.28 5.09
CA ASN A 672 -34.97 -13.23 5.74
C ASN A 672 -34.33 -12.80 7.08
N ASN A 673 -33.92 -13.78 7.89
CA ASN A 673 -33.26 -13.51 9.16
C ASN A 673 -31.88 -12.87 8.97
N ALA A 674 -31.09 -13.34 7.99
CA ALA A 674 -29.79 -12.75 7.67
C ALA A 674 -29.91 -11.27 7.26
N ILE A 675 -30.84 -10.93 6.37
CA ILE A 675 -31.11 -9.54 5.97
C ILE A 675 -31.52 -8.70 7.17
N LYS A 676 -32.41 -9.22 8.01
CA LYS A 676 -32.88 -8.51 9.20
C LYS A 676 -31.76 -8.23 10.19
N GLU A 677 -30.93 -9.24 10.46
CA GLU A 677 -29.81 -9.16 11.41
C GLU A 677 -28.72 -8.21 10.91
N VAL A 678 -28.28 -8.37 9.65
CA VAL A 678 -27.10 -7.67 9.12
C VAL A 678 -27.40 -6.22 8.74
N PHE A 679 -28.54 -5.94 8.12
CA PHE A 679 -28.84 -4.61 7.59
C PHE A 679 -29.69 -3.74 8.51
N PHE A 680 -30.46 -4.35 9.42
CA PHE A 680 -31.31 -3.62 10.36
C PHE A 680 -30.91 -3.82 11.83
N GLY A 681 -29.89 -4.63 12.10
CA GLY A 681 -29.21 -4.69 13.40
C GLY A 681 -28.16 -3.59 13.56
N ILE A 682 -27.87 -3.22 14.80
CA ILE A 682 -26.91 -2.14 15.10
C ILE A 682 -25.44 -2.60 15.03
N GLU A 683 -25.17 -3.87 15.34
CA GLU A 683 -23.81 -4.40 15.50
C GLU A 683 -22.99 -4.34 14.20
N TYR A 684 -23.51 -4.90 13.10
CA TYR A 684 -22.80 -4.92 11.82
C TYR A 684 -22.58 -3.51 11.26
N LYS A 685 -23.55 -2.59 11.44
CA LYS A 685 -23.38 -1.19 11.01
C LYS A 685 -22.29 -0.49 11.82
N GLN A 686 -22.24 -0.70 13.13
CA GLN A 686 -21.17 -0.14 13.97
C GLN A 686 -19.80 -0.70 13.59
N ASN A 687 -19.70 -2.00 13.35
CA ASN A 687 -18.45 -2.63 12.90
C ASN A 687 -18.02 -2.14 11.51
N ALA A 688 -18.96 -1.96 10.57
CA ALA A 688 -18.68 -1.41 9.25
C ALA A 688 -18.19 0.05 9.32
N LEU A 689 -18.81 0.90 10.14
CA LEU A 689 -18.36 2.28 10.35
C LEU A 689 -17.00 2.34 11.06
N ARG A 690 -16.76 1.47 12.04
CA ARG A 690 -15.45 1.34 12.69
C ARG A 690 -14.37 0.94 11.70
N LEU A 691 -14.65 -0.06 10.86
CA LEU A 691 -13.73 -0.51 9.81
C LEU A 691 -13.45 0.62 8.82
N GLN A 692 -14.48 1.33 8.35
CA GLN A 692 -14.32 2.53 7.50
C GLN A 692 -13.36 3.54 8.14
N GLN A 693 -13.56 3.88 9.43
CA GLN A 693 -12.67 4.82 10.13
C GLN A 693 -11.22 4.33 10.16
N MET A 694 -11.00 3.04 10.44
CA MET A 694 -9.66 2.44 10.41
C MET A 694 -9.03 2.49 9.02
N LEU A 695 -9.83 2.31 7.96
CA LEU A 695 -9.37 2.36 6.58
C LEU A 695 -9.04 3.79 6.11
N LEU A 696 -9.86 4.77 6.48
CA LEU A 696 -9.68 6.18 6.11
C LEU A 696 -8.57 6.88 6.91
N GLN A 697 -8.28 6.43 8.13
CA GLN A 697 -7.25 7.01 9.00
C GLN A 697 -5.89 6.31 8.89
N LYS A 698 -5.65 5.62 7.77
CA LYS A 698 -4.36 4.96 7.53
C LYS A 698 -3.22 5.99 7.46
N PRO A 699 -2.02 5.61 7.91
CA PRO A 699 -0.87 6.52 7.91
C PRO A 699 -0.31 6.83 6.51
N TYR A 700 -0.60 6.00 5.50
CA TYR A 700 -0.04 6.16 4.14
C TYR A 700 -1.07 5.94 3.03
N SER A 701 -0.89 6.67 1.93
CA SER A 701 -1.63 6.45 0.69
C SER A 701 -1.04 5.27 -0.10
N ALA A 702 -1.85 4.26 -0.42
CA ALA A 702 -1.41 3.13 -1.24
C ALA A 702 -0.91 3.56 -2.62
N LYS A 703 -1.51 4.62 -3.19
CA LYS A 703 -1.07 5.23 -4.45
C LYS A 703 0.34 5.76 -4.35
N GLU A 704 0.66 6.50 -3.30
CA GLU A 704 2.00 7.06 -3.12
C GLU A 704 3.04 5.95 -2.92
N VAL A 705 2.70 4.94 -2.11
CA VAL A 705 3.54 3.75 -1.93
C VAL A 705 3.77 3.07 -3.27
N PHE A 706 2.72 2.76 -4.03
CA PHE A 706 2.82 2.11 -5.32
C PHE A 706 3.69 2.90 -6.30
N LEU A 707 3.41 4.20 -6.48
CA LEU A 707 4.16 5.06 -7.40
C LEU A 707 5.65 5.07 -7.06
N ARG A 708 6.02 5.36 -5.80
CA ARG A 708 7.43 5.40 -5.39
C ARG A 708 8.18 4.08 -5.65
N HIS A 709 7.51 2.94 -5.48
CA HIS A 709 8.11 1.63 -5.75
C HIS A 709 8.23 1.34 -7.25
N VAL A 710 7.26 1.78 -8.05
CA VAL A 710 7.34 1.72 -9.51
C VAL A 710 8.49 2.57 -10.03
N GLU A 711 8.62 3.81 -9.55
CA GLU A 711 9.71 4.71 -9.93
C GLU A 711 11.08 4.15 -9.53
N TYR A 712 11.17 3.61 -8.31
CA TYR A 712 12.37 2.94 -7.81
C TYR A 712 12.74 1.73 -8.67
N ALA A 713 11.77 0.88 -9.01
CA ALA A 713 11.98 -0.29 -9.86
C ALA A 713 12.42 0.10 -11.27
N ALA A 714 11.79 1.10 -11.89
CA ALA A 714 12.17 1.58 -13.21
C ALA A 714 13.58 2.21 -13.22
N LYS A 715 14.01 2.82 -12.11
CA LYS A 715 15.35 3.41 -11.99
C LYS A 715 16.47 2.41 -11.66
N PHE A 716 16.19 1.46 -10.77
CA PHE A 716 17.22 0.58 -10.19
C PHE A 716 17.04 -0.90 -10.53
N GLY A 717 15.97 -1.26 -11.24
CA GLY A 717 15.65 -2.64 -11.58
C GLY A 717 15.28 -3.51 -10.37
N ALA A 718 15.39 -4.81 -10.56
CA ALA A 718 15.12 -5.78 -9.51
C ALA A 718 16.22 -5.79 -8.44
N GLN A 719 15.81 -5.93 -7.17
CA GLN A 719 16.69 -5.88 -6.02
C GLN A 719 16.98 -7.29 -5.52
N GLU A 720 18.18 -7.82 -5.78
CA GLU A 720 18.55 -9.20 -5.42
C GLU A 720 18.46 -9.47 -3.91
N ASN A 721 18.74 -8.46 -3.09
CA ASN A 721 18.66 -8.55 -1.63
C ASN A 721 17.23 -8.69 -1.08
N LEU A 722 16.20 -8.48 -1.90
CA LEU A 722 14.80 -8.74 -1.54
C LEU A 722 14.37 -10.17 -1.86
N ASN A 723 15.21 -10.95 -2.56
CA ASN A 723 14.93 -12.34 -2.90
C ASN A 723 15.21 -13.25 -1.71
N MET A 724 14.23 -14.07 -1.35
CA MET A 724 14.39 -15.08 -0.30
C MET A 724 15.17 -16.29 -0.83
N ILE A 725 16.15 -16.76 -0.06
CA ILE A 725 16.92 -17.99 -0.35
C ILE A 725 15.99 -19.22 -0.47
N GLY A 726 14.85 -19.20 0.25
CA GLY A 726 13.87 -20.29 0.23
C GLY A 726 13.29 -20.58 -1.16
N ARG A 727 13.48 -19.71 -2.16
CA ARG A 727 13.06 -19.94 -3.55
C ARG A 727 13.84 -21.07 -4.22
N ASP A 728 15.08 -21.29 -3.79
CA ASP A 728 15.99 -22.30 -4.38
C ASP A 728 15.80 -23.68 -3.72
N HIS A 729 15.00 -23.76 -2.65
CA HIS A 729 14.76 -25.00 -1.93
C HIS A 729 13.77 -25.91 -2.66
N ASN A 730 14.13 -27.19 -2.78
CA ASN A 730 13.19 -28.20 -3.24
C ASN A 730 12.15 -28.57 -2.16
N ILE A 731 11.22 -29.48 -2.47
CA ILE A 731 10.16 -29.90 -1.52
C ILE A 731 10.76 -30.56 -0.26
N ILE A 732 11.90 -31.24 -0.38
CA ILE A 732 12.57 -31.95 0.73
C ILE A 732 13.12 -30.95 1.73
N GLU A 733 13.99 -30.05 1.28
CA GLU A 733 14.66 -29.04 2.11
C GLU A 733 13.64 -28.10 2.77
N ARG A 734 12.66 -27.62 2.00
CA ARG A 734 11.63 -26.70 2.48
C ARG A 734 10.74 -27.28 3.58
N ASN A 735 10.50 -28.59 3.55
CA ASN A 735 9.70 -29.28 4.56
C ASN A 735 10.56 -30.03 5.59
N ASN A 736 11.90 -29.91 5.50
CA ASN A 736 12.86 -30.64 6.33
C ASN A 736 12.57 -32.16 6.36
N LEU A 737 12.13 -32.73 5.22
CA LEU A 737 11.73 -34.15 5.16
C LEU A 737 12.93 -35.08 5.36
N ASP A 738 14.10 -34.64 4.90
CA ASP A 738 15.40 -35.27 5.15
C ASP A 738 15.72 -35.33 6.66
N ILE A 739 15.55 -34.21 7.37
CA ILE A 739 15.75 -34.14 8.83
C ILE A 739 14.72 -35.04 9.54
N MET A 740 13.45 -34.95 9.17
CA MET A 740 12.37 -35.79 9.74
C MET A 740 12.67 -37.28 9.54
N PHE A 741 13.14 -37.66 8.36
CA PHE A 741 13.53 -39.03 8.05
C PHE A 741 14.70 -39.51 8.92
N VAL A 742 15.74 -38.69 9.09
CA VAL A 742 16.89 -39.01 9.97
C VAL A 742 16.44 -39.19 11.43
N VAL A 743 15.58 -38.31 11.93
CA VAL A 743 15.03 -38.40 13.30
C VAL A 743 14.19 -39.67 13.48
N LEU A 744 13.33 -40.00 12.50
CA LEU A 744 12.54 -41.24 12.51
C LEU A 744 13.45 -42.48 12.52
N LEU A 745 14.49 -42.48 11.69
CA LEU A 745 15.45 -43.58 11.60
C LEU A 745 16.20 -43.79 12.93
N ILE A 746 16.71 -42.72 13.55
CA ILE A 746 17.38 -42.79 14.86
C ILE A 746 16.41 -43.33 15.92
N THR A 747 15.16 -42.85 15.93
CA THR A 747 14.13 -43.31 16.85
C THR A 747 13.84 -44.81 16.68
N MET A 748 13.74 -45.30 15.45
CA MET A 748 13.55 -46.72 15.16
C MET A 748 14.75 -47.57 15.64
N ILE A 749 15.99 -47.08 15.45
CA ILE A 749 17.20 -47.76 15.93
C ILE A 749 17.20 -47.85 17.47
N LEU A 750 16.83 -46.77 18.17
CA LEU A 750 16.73 -46.76 19.64
C LEU A 750 15.65 -47.70 20.15
N LEU A 751 14.46 -47.71 19.53
CA LEU A 751 13.38 -48.64 19.87
C LEU A 751 13.79 -50.11 19.65
N ALA A 752 14.47 -50.41 18.55
CA ALA A 752 15.01 -51.73 18.27
C ALA A 752 16.08 -52.14 19.30
N GLY A 753 16.99 -51.23 19.64
CA GLY A 753 18.00 -51.42 20.68
C GLY A 753 17.38 -51.71 22.05
N MET A 754 16.38 -50.92 22.46
CA MET A 754 15.63 -51.15 23.71
C MET A 754 14.92 -52.50 23.70
N LYS A 755 14.32 -52.92 22.57
CA LYS A 755 13.69 -54.24 22.45
C LYS A 755 14.70 -55.37 22.62
N VAL A 756 15.89 -55.26 22.01
CA VAL A 756 16.97 -56.24 22.16
C VAL A 756 17.47 -56.29 23.61
N CYS A 757 17.69 -55.14 24.24
CA CYS A 757 18.06 -55.05 25.65
C CYS A 757 16.99 -55.66 26.56
N PHE A 758 15.71 -55.37 26.33
CA PHE A 758 14.60 -55.93 27.09
C PHE A 758 14.51 -57.46 26.94
N VAL A 759 14.69 -57.99 25.72
CA VAL A 759 14.75 -59.45 25.48
C VAL A 759 15.93 -60.08 26.21
N LYS A 760 17.13 -59.47 26.16
CA LYS A 760 18.32 -59.95 26.89
C LYS A 760 18.14 -59.90 28.41
N ILE A 761 17.55 -58.83 28.94
CA ILE A 761 17.26 -58.69 30.38
C ILE A 761 16.23 -59.74 30.80
N LYS A 762 15.16 -59.93 30.01
CA LYS A 762 14.14 -60.96 30.27
C LYS A 762 14.73 -62.38 30.22
N SER A 763 15.59 -62.68 29.25
CA SER A 763 16.26 -63.99 29.17
C SER A 763 17.22 -64.23 30.34
N ASN A 764 17.84 -63.18 30.88
CA ASN A 764 18.73 -63.27 32.03
C ASN A 764 17.97 -63.32 33.38
N LEU A 765 16.83 -62.65 33.50
CA LEU A 765 16.00 -62.64 34.72
C LEU A 765 15.07 -63.86 34.83
N PHE A 766 14.65 -64.41 33.69
CA PHE A 766 13.83 -65.63 33.61
C PHE A 766 14.53 -66.68 32.72
N PRO A 767 15.68 -67.24 33.15
CA PRO A 767 16.27 -68.35 32.43
C PRO A 767 15.28 -69.52 32.43
N SER A 768 14.97 -70.04 31.24
CA SER A 768 14.09 -71.19 31.07
C SER A 768 14.57 -72.34 31.96
N ARG A 769 13.82 -72.66 33.03
CA ARG A 769 14.03 -73.92 33.76
C ARG A 769 13.75 -75.05 32.77
N HIS A 770 14.80 -75.64 32.20
CA HIS A 770 14.69 -76.95 31.59
C HIS A 770 14.29 -77.94 32.69
N LEU A 771 12.99 -78.22 32.79
CA LEU A 771 12.45 -79.37 33.49
C LEU A 771 13.01 -80.61 32.77
N ASN A 772 14.13 -81.13 33.26
CA ASN A 772 14.61 -82.47 32.93
C ASN A 772 13.58 -83.48 33.47
N ILE A 773 12.56 -83.78 32.68
CA ILE A 773 11.71 -84.96 32.90
C ILE A 773 12.60 -86.17 32.56
N LYS A 774 13.27 -86.73 33.57
CA LYS A 774 13.83 -88.08 33.49
C LYS A 774 12.66 -89.04 33.26
N LYS A 775 12.56 -89.63 32.07
CA LYS A 775 11.80 -90.85 31.86
C LYS A 775 12.49 -91.97 32.64
N THR A 776 11.90 -92.39 33.75
CA THR A 776 12.17 -93.69 34.38
C THR A 776 11.33 -94.74 33.67
N ASN A 777 12.00 -95.74 33.10
CA ASN A 777 11.41 -97.04 32.75
C ASN A 777 11.14 -97.86 34.01
#